data_AF-A0A7T4F2M9-F1
#
_entry.id   AF-A0A7T4F2M9-F1
#
_cell.length_a   1.000
_cell.length_b   1.000
_cell.length_c   1.000
_cell.angle_alpha   90.00
_cell.angle_beta   90.00
_cell.angle_gamma   90.00
#
_symmetry.space_group_name_H-M   'P 1'
#
loop_
_entity.id
_entity.type
_entity.pdbx_description
1 polymer ?
#
loop_
_entity_poly.entity_id
_entity_poly.type
_entity_poly.pdbx_seq_one_letter_code
_entity_poly.pdbx_strand_id
1 'polypeptide(L)'
;MKNNKKLVMGSVIALALSVGVIAPNLTKAEEAALETSKLEIKNEANNQIKKDVQAELKKDDTKEATENKADKEDIGKILEKKDDKKEEIKPANIAKVKKLAPVTLTNNKNDAKELQKAKESAKANINAADLSDFQKAHFTQKVDNATTKEEAKQYQIEAQDLATYISEVKFSLPDLKEGQDINEIINSFNKALDKAQVDKVKKSVVDPEGFKEDQELENLKAQTKEEIDKLDLSQVQKDHFKSLVDEAKDKNAVNKVKEDAKELLDAIIDAKFNKLAPTDDEAIMKKASEMLSNALTKADVEEVVKKINKEVEDKKSDPEKELKEIKEQAKEEIDKLDLSQVQKDHFKSLVDEAKDKNAVNKVKEDAKELLEAIIDAKLNKLAPTDDEAIMKKASEMLSNALTKADVEEVVKKINKEVEDKKSDPEKELKEIKEQAKEEIDKLDLSQVQKNHFKSLIDKAKDEKAVNKVIEDAKELLDAIIDAKFNKLAPTDDEEIKNKALEMLDKALTKAEVEEIVNKINKEVKAAKDLKDAKEKAIKELKAAGITGQIYFDQINKAKTIEGVEALKNEILKAHKASQEEDGPKVTIDEWLLINAKKDAIEELKAAGITGQIYFDQINKAKTIEGVEALKNEILKAHKASQEEDGPKVTIDEWLLINAKKDAIEELKAAGITSDFYFNLINKAKTIEGVEALKNEILKAHKASQEEDGPKVTIDEWLLINAKKDAIEELKAAGITGQIYFDQINKAKTIEGVEALKNEILKAHAGNPGEKDPETPEETKNGFDTEREARIAAEKALENDPVNKSYTITQGADGKYYYQLSPVEKGLEIGYETREEAEAAAKEALENDPINNAYEVNQGADGRYYFRLFYKEEEQKPGEKDPAKPGEKDPAKPGEKDPAKPGAKDPAKPGEKDPAEPGVKDPAKPGAKNPAKTEDKKKTQPSKVVNNKANNVQTGVAGLTGVVATLAASAVALFKSKRK
;
A
#
# COMPACT_ATOMS: atom_id res chain seq x y z
N MET A 1 -73.19 32.68 15.25
CA MET A 1 -72.98 32.36 13.82
C MET A 1 -72.44 30.93 13.78
N LYS A 2 -73.29 29.93 13.51
CA LYS A 2 -73.59 29.32 12.18
C LYS A 2 -72.37 28.55 11.64
N ASN A 3 -72.39 27.24 11.37
CA ASN A 3 -73.49 26.31 11.14
C ASN A 3 -73.08 24.83 11.35
N ASN A 4 -73.96 24.10 12.03
CA ASN A 4 -74.21 22.66 11.84
C ASN A 4 -74.78 22.38 10.44
N LYS A 5 -74.63 21.14 9.93
CA LYS A 5 -75.72 20.47 9.19
C LYS A 5 -75.62 18.95 9.18
N LYS A 6 -76.63 18.32 9.80
CA LYS A 6 -77.16 16.96 9.57
C LYS A 6 -77.76 16.84 8.17
N LEU A 7 -77.70 15.65 7.55
CA LEU A 7 -78.72 15.02 6.68
C LEU A 7 -78.15 13.68 6.13
N VAL A 8 -78.83 12.56 5.85
CA VAL A 8 -80.09 11.86 6.18
C VAL A 8 -79.98 10.46 5.54
N MET A 9 -80.65 9.48 6.13
CA MET A 9 -80.95 8.13 5.61
C MET A 9 -81.75 8.11 4.27
N GLY A 10 -81.55 7.06 3.46
CA GLY A 10 -82.68 6.38 2.80
C GLY A 10 -82.60 6.08 1.30
N SER A 11 -82.39 4.78 0.98
CA SER A 11 -83.15 3.96 0.00
C SER A 11 -83.16 4.33 -1.49
N VAL A 12 -82.63 3.43 -2.35
CA VAL A 12 -83.35 2.97 -3.57
C VAL A 12 -83.10 1.47 -3.80
N ILE A 13 -84.20 0.79 -4.04
CA ILE A 13 -84.44 -0.63 -4.32
C ILE A 13 -84.09 -0.96 -5.78
N ALA A 14 -83.50 -2.14 -6.03
CA ALA A 14 -83.67 -2.86 -7.29
C ALA A 14 -83.82 -4.36 -7.00
N LEU A 15 -85.01 -4.87 -7.33
CA LEU A 15 -85.48 -6.24 -7.13
C LEU A 15 -85.79 -6.78 -8.53
N ALA A 16 -85.19 -7.91 -8.90
CA ALA A 16 -85.59 -8.69 -10.07
C ALA A 16 -85.64 -10.17 -9.68
N LEU A 17 -86.86 -10.67 -9.54
CA LEU A 17 -87.24 -12.07 -9.41
C LEU A 17 -87.56 -12.64 -10.80
N SER A 18 -87.22 -13.92 -11.03
CA SER A 18 -88.07 -14.98 -11.63
C SER A 18 -87.24 -15.98 -12.44
N VAL A 19 -87.56 -17.28 -12.57
CA VAL A 19 -88.26 -18.31 -11.76
C VAL A 19 -87.78 -19.63 -12.41
N GLY A 20 -87.51 -20.66 -11.61
CA GLY A 20 -87.38 -22.04 -12.06
C GLY A 20 -87.74 -22.99 -10.91
N VAL A 21 -88.95 -23.52 -10.93
CA VAL A 21 -89.54 -24.45 -9.95
C VAL A 21 -89.23 -25.89 -10.36
N ILE A 22 -88.96 -26.78 -9.38
CA ILE A 22 -89.57 -28.11 -9.12
C ILE A 22 -88.65 -28.93 -8.19
N ALA A 23 -89.19 -29.31 -7.02
CA ALA A 23 -88.65 -30.19 -5.96
C ALA A 23 -88.70 -31.70 -6.38
N PRO A 24 -88.34 -32.73 -5.57
CA PRO A 24 -88.02 -32.73 -4.12
C PRO A 24 -86.86 -33.67 -3.66
N ASN A 25 -86.65 -33.68 -2.33
CA ASN A 25 -85.97 -34.67 -1.45
C ASN A 25 -84.60 -34.31 -0.84
N LEU A 26 -84.69 -33.90 0.43
CA LEU A 26 -83.90 -34.32 1.60
C LEU A 26 -82.49 -34.90 1.34
N THR A 27 -81.46 -34.12 1.67
CA THR A 27 -80.12 -34.66 1.95
C THR A 27 -79.36 -33.86 3.02
N LYS A 28 -79.04 -34.55 4.12
CA LYS A 28 -77.81 -34.47 4.94
C LYS A 28 -77.39 -33.20 5.69
N ALA A 29 -78.07 -32.06 5.55
CA ALA A 29 -77.73 -30.86 6.32
C ALA A 29 -78.61 -30.64 7.57
N GLU A 30 -79.80 -31.25 7.65
CA GLU A 30 -80.62 -31.29 8.88
C GLU A 30 -80.28 -32.48 9.80
N GLU A 31 -79.44 -33.43 9.34
CA GLU A 31 -78.81 -34.44 10.22
C GLU A 31 -77.67 -33.84 11.07
N ALA A 32 -77.08 -32.72 10.67
CA ALA A 32 -75.98 -32.07 11.39
C ALA A 32 -76.45 -31.06 12.47
N ALA A 33 -77.67 -30.54 12.35
CA ALA A 33 -78.30 -29.69 13.37
C ALA A 33 -78.99 -30.49 14.48
N LEU A 34 -79.23 -31.80 14.28
CA LEU A 34 -79.76 -32.72 15.30
C LEU A 34 -78.65 -33.53 16.01
N GLU A 35 -77.45 -33.63 15.43
CA GLU A 35 -76.27 -34.20 16.10
C GLU A 35 -75.57 -33.21 17.05
N THR A 36 -75.68 -31.92 16.82
CA THR A 36 -75.14 -30.88 17.71
C THR A 36 -75.99 -30.71 18.98
N SER A 37 -77.31 -30.87 18.89
CA SER A 37 -78.20 -30.89 20.09
C SER A 37 -78.10 -32.18 20.92
N LYS A 38 -77.59 -33.29 20.35
CA LYS A 38 -77.31 -34.54 21.08
C LYS A 38 -75.94 -34.57 21.74
N LEU A 39 -75.03 -33.65 21.39
CA LEU A 39 -73.72 -33.51 22.02
C LEU A 39 -73.77 -32.62 23.27
N GLU A 40 -74.66 -31.63 23.30
CA GLU A 40 -74.83 -30.71 24.43
C GLU A 40 -75.56 -31.36 25.63
N ILE A 41 -76.53 -32.25 25.38
CA ILE A 41 -77.21 -33.03 26.44
C ILE A 41 -76.30 -34.13 27.05
N LYS A 42 -75.26 -34.58 26.33
CA LYS A 42 -74.26 -35.53 26.86
C LYS A 42 -73.14 -34.85 27.66
N ASN A 43 -72.87 -33.57 27.44
CA ASN A 43 -71.88 -32.81 28.21
C ASN A 43 -72.47 -32.21 29.50
N GLU A 44 -73.77 -31.88 29.55
CA GLU A 44 -74.46 -31.52 30.80
C GLU A 44 -74.56 -32.72 31.76
N ALA A 45 -74.86 -33.91 31.25
CA ALA A 45 -74.92 -35.15 32.05
C ALA A 45 -73.55 -35.59 32.60
N ASN A 46 -72.46 -35.38 31.85
CA ASN A 46 -71.10 -35.65 32.33
C ASN A 46 -70.57 -34.60 33.33
N ASN A 47 -71.04 -33.34 33.27
CA ASN A 47 -70.69 -32.32 34.24
C ASN A 47 -71.49 -32.41 35.55
N GLN A 48 -72.73 -32.92 35.50
CA GLN A 48 -73.50 -33.23 36.71
C GLN A 48 -72.92 -34.45 37.46
N ILE A 49 -72.52 -35.51 36.75
CA ILE A 49 -71.83 -36.68 37.35
C ILE A 49 -70.48 -36.29 37.98
N LYS A 50 -69.79 -35.28 37.44
CA LYS A 50 -68.51 -34.79 37.99
C LYS A 50 -68.71 -33.91 39.24
N LYS A 51 -69.83 -33.17 39.33
CA LYS A 51 -70.27 -32.43 40.53
C LYS A 51 -70.73 -33.38 41.65
N ASP A 52 -71.43 -34.47 41.30
CA ASP A 52 -71.96 -35.43 42.27
C ASP A 52 -70.85 -36.36 42.83
N VAL A 53 -69.87 -36.75 42.00
CA VAL A 53 -68.67 -37.49 42.45
C VAL A 53 -67.73 -36.62 43.32
N GLN A 54 -67.70 -35.30 43.14
CA GLN A 54 -66.98 -34.37 44.04
C GLN A 54 -67.74 -34.06 45.33
N ALA A 55 -69.07 -34.28 45.37
CA ALA A 55 -69.89 -34.14 46.57
C ALA A 55 -69.88 -35.40 47.46
N GLU A 56 -69.66 -36.60 46.88
CA GLU A 56 -69.55 -37.86 47.63
C GLU A 56 -68.14 -38.16 48.16
N LEU A 57 -67.07 -37.55 47.63
CA LEU A 57 -65.70 -37.67 48.17
C LEU A 57 -65.42 -36.73 49.37
N LYS A 58 -66.43 -35.99 49.87
CA LYS A 58 -66.33 -35.07 51.03
C LYS A 58 -67.21 -35.47 52.22
N LYS A 59 -67.64 -36.72 52.30
CA LYS A 59 -68.33 -37.28 53.46
C LYS A 59 -67.62 -38.54 53.97
N ASP A 60 -66.42 -38.35 54.50
CA ASP A 60 -65.91 -39.11 55.64
C ASP A 60 -64.83 -38.23 56.30
N ASP A 61 -64.67 -38.41 57.61
CA ASP A 61 -63.88 -37.62 58.57
C ASP A 61 -64.46 -36.26 59.02
N THR A 62 -65.30 -36.34 60.05
CA THR A 62 -65.55 -35.25 61.01
C THR A 62 -64.84 -35.56 62.32
N LYS A 63 -64.15 -34.55 62.89
CA LYS A 63 -63.72 -34.31 64.30
C LYS A 63 -62.26 -33.82 64.32
N GLU A 64 -61.81 -32.84 65.10
CA GLU A 64 -62.36 -31.84 66.02
C GLU A 64 -61.13 -30.99 66.44
N ALA A 65 -61.35 -29.71 66.78
CA ALA A 65 -60.56 -28.90 67.72
C ALA A 65 -59.10 -28.42 67.43
N THR A 66 -59.03 -27.07 67.30
CA THR A 66 -58.18 -26.10 68.05
C THR A 66 -56.66 -25.97 67.82
N GLU A 67 -56.29 -24.74 67.43
CA GLU A 67 -55.17 -23.89 67.91
C GLU A 67 -53.74 -24.45 68.03
N ASN A 68 -52.84 -24.00 67.15
CA ASN A 68 -51.74 -23.04 67.44
C ASN A 68 -50.54 -23.17 66.48
N LYS A 69 -50.19 -22.02 65.87
CA LYS A 69 -48.86 -21.37 65.72
C LYS A 69 -47.55 -22.21 65.59
N ALA A 70 -46.69 -21.72 64.66
CA ALA A 70 -45.23 -21.93 64.54
C ALA A 70 -44.77 -23.32 64.06
N ASP A 71 -43.70 -23.55 63.28
CA ASP A 71 -42.64 -22.74 62.66
C ASP A 71 -42.03 -23.56 61.50
N LYS A 72 -41.22 -22.90 60.67
CA LYS A 72 -40.35 -23.48 59.63
C LYS A 72 -39.23 -24.35 60.22
N GLU A 73 -38.82 -25.38 59.48
CA GLU A 73 -37.45 -25.86 59.20
C GLU A 73 -37.52 -27.36 58.87
N ASP A 74 -37.33 -27.75 57.60
CA ASP A 74 -36.06 -28.09 56.95
C ASP A 74 -35.66 -29.56 57.18
N ILE A 75 -34.80 -30.08 56.29
CA ILE A 75 -34.19 -31.42 56.28
C ILE A 75 -34.93 -32.48 55.44
N GLY A 76 -34.63 -32.46 54.13
CA GLY A 76 -34.67 -33.64 53.27
C GLY A 76 -33.26 -34.06 52.88
N LYS A 77 -32.74 -35.15 53.45
CA LYS A 77 -31.73 -36.01 52.81
C LYS A 77 -31.53 -37.35 53.54
N ILE A 78 -31.32 -38.37 52.70
CA ILE A 78 -30.84 -39.74 52.97
C ILE A 78 -31.95 -40.77 53.27
N LEU A 79 -32.20 -41.66 52.30
CA LEU A 79 -31.88 -43.09 52.44
C LEU A 79 -31.87 -43.77 51.06
N GLU A 80 -30.78 -44.48 50.85
CA GLU A 80 -30.40 -45.24 49.66
C GLU A 80 -30.72 -46.73 49.88
N LYS A 81 -30.89 -47.44 48.76
CA LYS A 81 -30.75 -48.91 48.55
C LYS A 81 -31.95 -49.82 48.88
N LYS A 82 -32.54 -50.34 47.80
CA LYS A 82 -32.32 -51.74 47.37
C LYS A 82 -32.78 -51.94 45.93
N ASP A 83 -31.79 -52.11 45.04
CA ASP A 83 -31.94 -52.77 43.74
C ASP A 83 -31.83 -54.28 43.93
N ASP A 84 -32.62 -55.04 43.18
CA ASP A 84 -32.14 -56.27 42.54
C ASP A 84 -33.03 -56.68 41.34
N LYS A 85 -32.40 -56.69 40.16
CA LYS A 85 -32.53 -57.62 39.01
C LYS A 85 -33.65 -57.50 37.95
N LYS A 86 -33.25 -56.82 36.86
CA LYS A 86 -33.16 -57.24 35.43
C LYS A 86 -33.95 -58.46 34.90
N GLU A 87 -34.69 -58.24 33.80
CA GLU A 87 -34.46 -58.76 32.42
C GLU A 87 -35.60 -58.22 31.50
N GLU A 88 -35.36 -57.21 30.64
CA GLU A 88 -35.11 -57.30 29.18
C GLU A 88 -36.23 -58.05 28.40
N ILE A 89 -37.03 -57.41 27.52
CA ILE A 89 -36.77 -57.19 26.06
C ILE A 89 -37.84 -56.20 25.50
N LYS A 90 -37.45 -55.36 24.51
CA LYS A 90 -38.25 -54.32 23.79
C LYS A 90 -39.10 -54.91 22.60
N PRO A 91 -39.61 -54.11 21.62
CA PRO A 91 -40.92 -53.45 21.53
C PRO A 91 -41.79 -53.94 20.33
N ALA A 92 -43.01 -53.37 20.18
CA ALA A 92 -43.73 -53.07 18.91
C ALA A 92 -45.16 -53.66 18.68
N ASN A 93 -46.01 -52.75 18.19
CA ASN A 93 -47.15 -52.90 17.26
C ASN A 93 -48.51 -53.45 17.71
N ILE A 94 -49.46 -52.51 17.82
CA ILE A 94 -50.73 -52.38 17.06
C ILE A 94 -51.47 -53.66 16.66
N ALA A 95 -52.77 -53.64 17.01
CA ALA A 95 -53.90 -54.45 16.53
C ALA A 95 -54.20 -55.77 17.28
N LYS A 96 -55.16 -55.68 18.22
CA LYS A 96 -56.30 -56.61 18.26
C LYS A 96 -57.49 -55.98 18.97
N VAL A 97 -58.40 -55.49 18.13
CA VAL A 97 -59.83 -55.33 18.41
C VAL A 97 -60.39 -56.64 19.01
N LYS A 98 -61.47 -56.49 19.78
CA LYS A 98 -62.53 -57.49 20.05
C LYS A 98 -62.47 -58.16 21.43
N LYS A 99 -63.12 -57.51 22.41
CA LYS A 99 -63.90 -58.17 23.47
C LYS A 99 -64.87 -57.17 24.14
N LEU A 100 -65.87 -56.75 23.37
CA LEU A 100 -67.21 -56.54 23.90
C LEU A 100 -68.11 -57.46 23.07
N ALA A 101 -68.75 -58.40 23.75
CA ALA A 101 -69.60 -59.40 23.14
C ALA A 101 -70.80 -58.70 22.45
N PRO A 102 -71.14 -59.05 21.21
CA PRO A 102 -72.35 -58.56 20.57
C PRO A 102 -73.54 -59.35 21.13
N VAL A 103 -74.46 -58.65 21.79
CA VAL A 103 -75.83 -59.12 21.97
C VAL A 103 -76.40 -59.35 20.57
N THR A 104 -76.84 -60.58 20.34
CA THR A 104 -77.44 -61.05 19.08
C THR A 104 -78.68 -60.22 18.74
N LEU A 105 -78.62 -59.47 17.63
CA LEU A 105 -79.80 -58.97 16.92
C LEU A 105 -80.50 -60.13 16.22
N THR A 106 -81.20 -60.95 17.00
CA THR A 106 -82.29 -61.78 16.50
C THR A 106 -83.57 -61.19 17.06
N ASN A 107 -84.23 -60.32 16.29
CA ASN A 107 -85.66 -59.93 16.34
C ASN A 107 -85.99 -58.48 15.91
N ASN A 108 -85.22 -57.85 15.03
CA ASN A 108 -85.49 -56.45 14.63
C ASN A 108 -86.81 -56.21 13.85
N LYS A 109 -87.58 -57.26 13.51
CA LYS A 109 -88.93 -57.13 12.93
C LYS A 109 -90.05 -57.22 13.99
N ASN A 110 -89.78 -57.81 15.15
CA ASN A 110 -90.74 -57.90 16.26
C ASN A 110 -90.61 -56.67 17.18
N ASP A 111 -89.40 -56.23 17.49
CA ASP A 111 -89.18 -55.08 18.40
C ASP A 111 -89.68 -53.76 17.79
N ALA A 112 -89.47 -53.54 16.48
CA ALA A 112 -90.00 -52.38 15.77
C ALA A 112 -91.54 -52.42 15.67
N LYS A 113 -92.14 -53.61 15.53
CA LYS A 113 -93.61 -53.79 15.56
C LYS A 113 -94.17 -53.57 16.96
N GLU A 114 -93.48 -54.00 18.00
CA GLU A 114 -93.88 -53.76 19.39
C GLU A 114 -93.75 -52.29 19.77
N LEU A 115 -92.69 -51.59 19.34
CA LEU A 115 -92.54 -50.15 19.50
C LEU A 115 -93.65 -49.40 18.76
N GLN A 116 -93.96 -49.77 17.52
CA GLN A 116 -95.04 -49.16 16.74
C GLN A 116 -96.40 -49.35 17.42
N LYS A 117 -96.70 -50.57 17.89
CA LYS A 117 -97.92 -50.85 18.68
C LYS A 117 -97.96 -50.06 19.98
N ALA A 118 -96.83 -49.93 20.68
CA ALA A 118 -96.73 -49.14 21.90
C ALA A 118 -96.98 -47.65 21.63
N LYS A 119 -96.44 -47.10 20.53
CA LYS A 119 -96.70 -45.72 20.07
C LYS A 119 -98.17 -45.52 19.70
N GLU A 120 -98.76 -46.41 18.93
CA GLU A 120 -100.18 -46.35 18.55
C GLU A 120 -101.10 -46.38 19.79
N SER A 121 -100.80 -47.27 20.75
CA SER A 121 -101.52 -47.36 22.03
C SER A 121 -101.35 -46.10 22.88
N ALA A 122 -100.11 -45.59 23.02
CA ALA A 122 -99.83 -44.36 23.76
C ALA A 122 -100.56 -43.16 23.16
N LYS A 123 -100.56 -43.01 21.83
CA LYS A 123 -101.30 -41.95 21.13
C LYS A 123 -102.81 -42.06 21.31
N ALA A 124 -103.36 -43.27 21.23
CA ALA A 124 -104.80 -43.48 21.47
C ALA A 124 -105.19 -43.06 22.90
N ASN A 125 -104.36 -43.40 23.90
CA ASN A 125 -104.57 -43.01 25.29
C ASN A 125 -104.41 -41.51 25.53
N ILE A 126 -103.44 -40.85 24.86
CA ILE A 126 -103.28 -39.38 24.90
C ILE A 126 -104.49 -38.68 24.27
N ASN A 127 -104.98 -39.17 23.14
CA ASN A 127 -106.15 -38.59 22.46
C ASN A 127 -107.44 -38.72 23.28
N ALA A 128 -107.55 -39.79 24.08
CA ALA A 128 -108.65 -40.02 25.01
C ALA A 128 -108.54 -39.22 26.31
N ALA A 129 -107.38 -38.64 26.63
CA ALA A 129 -107.20 -37.81 27.81
C ALA A 129 -107.91 -36.45 27.66
N ASP A 130 -108.34 -35.87 28.78
CA ASP A 130 -108.97 -34.54 28.85
C ASP A 130 -107.92 -33.43 28.72
N LEU A 131 -107.36 -33.33 27.53
CA LEU A 131 -106.34 -32.36 27.12
C LEU A 131 -106.86 -31.55 25.93
N SER A 132 -106.35 -30.33 25.78
CA SER A 132 -106.58 -29.51 24.59
C SER A 132 -105.93 -30.13 23.34
N ASP A 133 -106.37 -29.72 22.16
CA ASP A 133 -105.75 -30.17 20.90
C ASP A 133 -104.25 -29.81 20.83
N PHE A 134 -103.85 -28.67 21.41
CA PHE A 134 -102.45 -28.24 21.48
C PHE A 134 -101.59 -29.16 22.36
N GLN A 135 -102.09 -29.51 23.55
CA GLN A 135 -101.43 -30.43 24.46
C GLN A 135 -101.35 -31.84 23.86
N LYS A 136 -102.45 -32.33 23.26
CA LYS A 136 -102.50 -33.63 22.57
C LYS A 136 -101.46 -33.71 21.44
N ALA A 137 -101.34 -32.66 20.64
CA ALA A 137 -100.34 -32.58 19.58
C ALA A 137 -98.91 -32.66 20.13
N HIS A 138 -98.60 -31.90 21.20
CA HIS A 138 -97.27 -31.91 21.82
C HIS A 138 -96.87 -33.30 22.35
N PHE A 139 -97.74 -33.97 23.10
CA PHE A 139 -97.44 -35.32 23.62
C PHE A 139 -97.44 -36.38 22.52
N THR A 140 -98.31 -36.27 21.52
CA THR A 140 -98.29 -37.15 20.33
C THR A 140 -96.96 -37.04 19.59
N GLN A 141 -96.42 -35.83 19.45
CA GLN A 141 -95.11 -35.60 18.85
C GLN A 141 -93.97 -36.19 19.69
N LYS A 142 -94.01 -36.04 21.02
CA LYS A 142 -93.06 -36.72 21.92
C LYS A 142 -93.10 -38.25 21.74
N VAL A 143 -94.29 -38.82 21.64
CA VAL A 143 -94.48 -40.27 21.37
C VAL A 143 -93.99 -40.67 19.98
N ASP A 144 -94.20 -39.85 18.95
CA ASP A 144 -93.65 -40.08 17.62
C ASP A 144 -92.12 -40.15 17.62
N ASN A 145 -91.50 -39.26 18.39
CA ASN A 145 -90.05 -39.18 18.55
C ASN A 145 -89.48 -40.23 19.51
N ALA A 146 -90.31 -40.96 20.25
CA ALA A 146 -89.86 -41.99 21.18
C ALA A 146 -89.07 -43.08 20.44
N THR A 147 -87.92 -43.45 20.98
CA THR A 147 -87.05 -44.48 20.41
C THR A 147 -87.25 -45.84 21.07
N THR A 148 -87.90 -45.87 22.24
CA THR A 148 -88.20 -47.07 23.01
C THR A 148 -89.68 -47.16 23.40
N LYS A 149 -90.15 -48.36 23.73
CA LYS A 149 -91.55 -48.58 24.15
C LYS A 149 -91.79 -48.03 25.56
N GLU A 150 -90.74 -47.97 26.38
CA GLU A 150 -90.73 -47.35 27.71
C GLU A 150 -90.89 -45.84 27.61
N GLU A 151 -90.16 -45.16 26.71
CA GLU A 151 -90.34 -43.72 26.45
C GLU A 151 -91.76 -43.39 25.98
N ALA A 152 -92.30 -44.17 25.04
CA ALA A 152 -93.67 -43.96 24.55
C ALA A 152 -94.72 -44.08 25.67
N LYS A 153 -94.54 -45.05 26.58
CA LYS A 153 -95.38 -45.20 27.78
C LYS A 153 -95.17 -44.07 28.78
N GLN A 154 -93.94 -43.62 28.98
CA GLN A 154 -93.64 -42.53 29.89
C GLN A 154 -94.32 -41.22 29.45
N TYR A 155 -94.27 -40.89 28.15
CA TYR A 155 -94.97 -39.71 27.63
C TYR A 155 -96.49 -39.84 27.71
N GLN A 156 -97.04 -41.05 27.60
CA GLN A 156 -98.45 -41.28 27.88
C GLN A 156 -98.79 -40.97 29.34
N ILE A 157 -97.97 -41.45 30.29
CA ILE A 157 -98.16 -41.21 31.73
C ILE A 157 -98.05 -39.72 32.02
N GLU A 158 -97.03 -39.02 31.50
CA GLU A 158 -96.87 -37.57 31.65
C GLU A 158 -98.10 -36.80 31.15
N ALA A 159 -98.68 -37.21 30.01
CA ALA A 159 -99.89 -36.59 29.47
C ALA A 159 -101.12 -36.82 30.37
N GLN A 160 -101.29 -38.03 30.89
CA GLN A 160 -102.39 -38.38 31.80
C GLN A 160 -102.26 -37.67 33.16
N ASP A 161 -101.05 -37.61 33.70
CA ASP A 161 -100.73 -36.87 34.91
C ASP A 161 -100.99 -35.37 34.74
N LEU A 162 -100.64 -34.79 33.60
CA LEU A 162 -100.94 -33.40 33.29
C LEU A 162 -102.45 -33.15 33.18
N ALA A 163 -103.19 -34.02 32.48
CA ALA A 163 -104.64 -33.91 32.33
C ALA A 163 -105.35 -33.94 33.70
N THR A 164 -104.91 -34.86 34.56
CA THR A 164 -105.40 -34.98 35.94
C THR A 164 -105.07 -33.72 36.74
N TYR A 165 -103.82 -33.26 36.66
CA TYR A 165 -103.38 -32.06 37.38
C TYR A 165 -104.08 -30.77 36.93
N ILE A 166 -104.28 -30.58 35.62
CA ILE A 166 -105.04 -29.45 35.08
C ILE A 166 -106.47 -29.46 35.64
N SER A 167 -107.10 -30.64 35.70
CA SER A 167 -108.45 -30.78 36.23
C SER A 167 -108.51 -30.43 37.70
N GLU A 168 -107.63 -31.01 38.53
CA GLU A 168 -107.51 -30.70 39.95
C GLU A 168 -107.28 -29.21 40.20
N VAL A 169 -106.37 -28.59 39.44
CA VAL A 169 -106.08 -27.17 39.55
C VAL A 169 -107.31 -26.34 39.20
N LYS A 170 -107.97 -26.60 38.05
CA LYS A 170 -109.20 -25.91 37.62
C LYS A 170 -110.30 -25.97 38.67
N PHE A 171 -110.49 -27.12 39.33
CA PHE A 171 -111.47 -27.27 40.41
C PHE A 171 -111.09 -26.52 41.71
N SER A 172 -109.79 -26.28 41.92
CA SER A 172 -109.28 -25.57 43.11
C SER A 172 -109.17 -24.05 42.95
N LEU A 173 -109.53 -23.49 41.78
CA LEU A 173 -109.44 -22.05 41.53
C LEU A 173 -110.52 -21.29 42.30
N PRO A 174 -110.20 -20.11 42.87
CA PRO A 174 -111.18 -19.22 43.49
C PRO A 174 -112.03 -18.50 42.42
N ASP A 175 -113.07 -17.80 42.86
CA ASP A 175 -113.86 -16.90 42.00
C ASP A 175 -112.97 -15.83 41.34
N LEU A 176 -113.29 -15.48 40.09
CA LEU A 176 -112.53 -14.51 39.31
C LEU A 176 -112.63 -13.11 39.91
N LYS A 177 -111.49 -12.44 40.03
CA LYS A 177 -111.36 -11.04 40.46
C LYS A 177 -111.63 -10.09 39.29
N GLU A 178 -111.96 -8.83 39.61
CA GLU A 178 -112.26 -7.79 38.62
C GLU A 178 -111.09 -7.60 37.64
N GLY A 179 -111.38 -7.65 36.33
CA GLY A 179 -110.38 -7.56 35.25
C GLY A 179 -109.79 -8.89 34.75
N GLN A 180 -110.20 -10.04 35.30
CA GLN A 180 -109.81 -11.37 34.79
C GLN A 180 -110.82 -11.90 33.76
N ASP A 181 -110.35 -12.30 32.57
CA ASP A 181 -111.18 -12.91 31.52
C ASP A 181 -111.10 -14.45 31.59
N ILE A 182 -112.25 -15.10 31.76
CA ILE A 182 -112.35 -16.55 31.87
C ILE A 182 -111.85 -17.28 30.61
N ASN A 183 -112.07 -16.70 29.42
CA ASN A 183 -111.64 -17.28 28.15
C ASN A 183 -110.11 -17.18 28.02
N GLU A 184 -109.49 -16.09 28.48
CA GLU A 184 -108.03 -15.96 28.50
C GLU A 184 -107.38 -16.96 29.45
N ILE A 185 -107.98 -17.18 30.63
CA ILE A 185 -107.50 -18.17 31.60
C ILE A 185 -107.66 -19.59 31.04
N ILE A 186 -108.81 -19.93 30.47
CA ILE A 186 -109.05 -21.22 29.83
C ILE A 186 -108.05 -21.45 28.68
N ASN A 187 -107.84 -20.43 27.84
CA ASN A 187 -106.85 -20.51 26.77
C ASN A 187 -105.42 -20.72 27.31
N SER A 188 -105.08 -20.11 28.44
CA SER A 188 -103.78 -20.27 29.09
C SER A 188 -103.61 -21.69 29.64
N PHE A 189 -104.62 -22.26 30.30
CA PHE A 189 -104.60 -23.68 30.70
C PHE A 189 -104.49 -24.61 29.50
N ASN A 190 -105.19 -24.32 28.40
CA ASN A 190 -105.14 -25.13 27.18
C ASN A 190 -103.77 -25.07 26.48
N LYS A 191 -102.94 -24.06 26.77
CA LYS A 191 -101.57 -23.94 26.25
C LYS A 191 -100.50 -24.52 27.19
N ALA A 192 -100.81 -24.76 28.46
CA ALA A 192 -99.85 -25.25 29.44
C ALA A 192 -99.46 -26.72 29.15
N LEU A 193 -98.17 -27.01 28.98
CA LEU A 193 -97.66 -28.33 28.56
C LEU A 193 -97.07 -29.16 29.72
N ASP A 194 -96.98 -28.58 30.91
CA ASP A 194 -96.45 -29.23 32.12
C ASP A 194 -97.07 -28.63 33.39
N LYS A 195 -96.84 -29.28 34.54
CA LYS A 195 -97.42 -28.88 35.83
C LYS A 195 -96.98 -27.46 36.25
N ALA A 196 -95.75 -27.05 35.94
CA ALA A 196 -95.25 -25.72 36.32
C ALA A 196 -95.96 -24.60 35.53
N GLN A 197 -96.23 -24.83 34.24
CA GLN A 197 -97.04 -23.90 33.44
C GLN A 197 -98.47 -23.83 33.96
N VAL A 198 -99.07 -24.95 34.37
CA VAL A 198 -100.39 -24.99 35.00
C VAL A 198 -100.41 -24.20 36.32
N ASP A 199 -99.35 -24.31 37.13
CA ASP A 199 -99.18 -23.54 38.36
C ASP A 199 -99.02 -22.04 38.11
N LYS A 200 -98.34 -21.65 37.04
CA LYS A 200 -98.28 -20.23 36.60
C LYS A 200 -99.66 -19.70 36.25
N VAL A 201 -100.47 -20.47 35.50
CA VAL A 201 -101.84 -20.08 35.20
C VAL A 201 -102.67 -20.00 36.49
N LYS A 202 -102.53 -20.97 37.41
CA LYS A 202 -103.16 -20.92 38.75
C LYS A 202 -102.80 -19.64 39.50
N LYS A 203 -101.51 -19.29 39.55
CA LYS A 203 -101.04 -18.08 40.25
C LYS A 203 -101.60 -16.80 39.61
N SER A 204 -101.70 -16.73 38.28
CA SER A 204 -102.33 -15.59 37.59
C SER A 204 -103.80 -15.37 37.96
N VAL A 205 -104.48 -16.42 38.40
CA VAL A 205 -105.88 -16.37 38.88
C VAL A 205 -105.93 -15.99 40.37
N VAL A 206 -105.15 -16.68 41.20
CA VAL A 206 -105.16 -16.53 42.67
C VAL A 206 -104.57 -15.18 43.10
N ASP A 207 -103.47 -14.76 42.48
CA ASP A 207 -102.69 -13.56 42.79
C ASP A 207 -102.28 -12.82 41.50
N PRO A 208 -103.22 -12.09 40.86
CA PRO A 208 -102.97 -11.43 39.58
C PRO A 208 -101.96 -10.28 39.66
N GLU A 209 -101.84 -9.60 40.81
CA GLU A 209 -100.85 -8.55 41.01
C GLU A 209 -99.45 -9.14 41.19
N GLY A 210 -99.28 -10.13 42.07
CA GLY A 210 -98.01 -10.83 42.24
C GLY A 210 -97.56 -11.58 40.97
N PHE A 211 -98.49 -12.09 40.16
CA PHE A 211 -98.18 -12.69 38.86
C PHE A 211 -97.67 -11.67 37.84
N LYS A 212 -98.25 -10.45 37.80
CA LYS A 212 -97.73 -9.36 36.96
C LYS A 212 -96.32 -8.95 37.41
N GLU A 213 -96.09 -8.85 38.72
CA GLU A 213 -94.76 -8.55 39.27
C GLU A 213 -93.72 -9.63 38.92
N ASP A 214 -94.09 -10.91 39.00
CA ASP A 214 -93.24 -12.03 38.56
C ASP A 214 -92.92 -11.95 37.06
N GLN A 215 -93.90 -11.61 36.22
CA GLN A 215 -93.70 -11.48 34.78
C GLN A 215 -92.80 -10.28 34.44
N GLU A 216 -92.97 -9.16 35.13
CA GLU A 216 -92.09 -8.01 35.00
C GLU A 216 -90.66 -8.32 35.48
N LEU A 217 -90.51 -9.11 36.54
CA LEU A 217 -89.21 -9.58 37.02
C LEU A 217 -88.53 -10.49 36.00
N GLU A 218 -89.27 -11.45 35.42
CA GLU A 218 -88.74 -12.36 34.39
C GLU A 218 -88.32 -11.60 33.12
N ASN A 219 -89.12 -10.62 32.69
CA ASN A 219 -88.77 -9.74 31.58
C ASN A 219 -87.52 -8.89 31.91
N LEU A 220 -87.41 -8.36 33.13
CA LEU A 220 -86.24 -7.61 33.56
C LEU A 220 -84.99 -8.49 33.61
N LYS A 221 -85.11 -9.75 34.08
CA LYS A 221 -84.03 -10.74 34.04
C LYS A 221 -83.57 -11.01 32.61
N ALA A 222 -84.51 -11.27 31.69
CA ALA A 222 -84.20 -11.51 30.29
C ALA A 222 -83.49 -10.29 29.64
N GLN A 223 -84.02 -9.09 29.87
CA GLN A 223 -83.40 -7.85 29.39
C GLN A 223 -82.01 -7.63 29.98
N THR A 224 -81.82 -7.88 31.28
CA THR A 224 -80.52 -7.72 31.95
C THR A 224 -79.48 -8.69 31.41
N LYS A 225 -79.86 -9.93 31.13
CA LYS A 225 -78.96 -10.91 30.48
C LYS A 225 -78.52 -10.43 29.09
N GLU A 226 -79.42 -9.85 28.29
CA GLU A 226 -79.08 -9.29 26.98
C GLU A 226 -78.15 -8.07 27.10
N GLU A 227 -78.32 -7.24 28.13
CA GLU A 227 -77.41 -6.13 28.41
C GLU A 227 -76.03 -6.62 28.87
N ILE A 228 -75.95 -7.65 29.70
CA ILE A 228 -74.68 -8.30 30.08
C ILE A 228 -73.97 -8.86 28.84
N ASP A 229 -74.70 -9.43 27.88
CA ASP A 229 -74.12 -9.92 26.62
C ASP A 229 -73.45 -8.83 25.78
N LYS A 230 -73.93 -7.59 25.89
CA LYS A 230 -73.39 -6.42 25.20
C LYS A 230 -72.14 -5.83 25.89
N LEU A 231 -71.85 -6.22 27.13
CA LEU A 231 -70.63 -5.78 27.82
C LEU A 231 -69.40 -6.49 27.23
N ASP A 232 -68.27 -5.79 27.16
CA ASP A 232 -66.97 -6.34 26.72
C ASP A 232 -66.29 -7.14 27.84
N LEU A 233 -67.04 -8.09 28.40
CA LEU A 233 -66.59 -9.05 29.40
C LEU A 233 -66.26 -10.39 28.73
N SER A 234 -65.42 -11.20 29.40
CA SER A 234 -65.14 -12.57 28.97
C SER A 234 -66.40 -13.44 29.06
N GLN A 235 -66.41 -14.58 28.37
CA GLN A 235 -67.53 -15.51 28.44
C GLN A 235 -67.76 -16.03 29.87
N VAL A 236 -66.67 -16.33 30.59
CA VAL A 236 -66.73 -16.80 31.99
C VAL A 236 -67.40 -15.76 32.90
N GLN A 237 -67.08 -14.48 32.70
CA GLN A 237 -67.67 -13.37 33.44
C GLN A 237 -69.15 -13.18 33.09
N LYS A 238 -69.50 -13.24 31.80
CA LYS A 238 -70.89 -13.15 31.33
C LYS A 238 -71.74 -14.26 31.93
N ASP A 239 -71.24 -15.49 31.92
CA ASP A 239 -71.96 -16.65 32.46
C ASP A 239 -72.15 -16.53 33.98
N HIS A 240 -71.15 -16.04 34.70
CA HIS A 240 -71.26 -15.77 36.14
C HIS A 240 -72.38 -14.77 36.46
N PHE A 241 -72.39 -13.60 35.81
CA PHE A 241 -73.44 -12.60 36.06
C PHE A 241 -74.82 -13.06 35.60
N LYS A 242 -74.91 -13.83 34.50
CA LYS A 242 -76.19 -14.42 34.07
C LYS A 242 -76.76 -15.39 35.11
N SER A 243 -75.91 -16.20 35.75
CA SER A 243 -76.31 -17.06 36.88
C SER A 243 -76.84 -16.23 38.05
N LEU A 244 -76.17 -15.13 38.39
CA LEU A 244 -76.63 -14.24 39.45
C LEU A 244 -77.96 -13.56 39.11
N VAL A 245 -78.21 -13.23 37.84
CA VAL A 245 -79.52 -12.74 37.37
C VAL A 245 -80.60 -13.81 37.55
N ASP A 246 -80.30 -15.08 37.26
CA ASP A 246 -81.24 -16.19 37.48
C ASP A 246 -81.60 -16.36 38.95
N GLU A 247 -80.60 -16.28 39.83
CA GLU A 247 -80.74 -16.42 41.29
C GLU A 247 -81.44 -15.22 41.95
N ALA A 248 -81.47 -14.05 41.31
CA ALA A 248 -82.06 -12.85 41.85
C ALA A 248 -83.57 -13.01 42.13
N LYS A 249 -84.02 -12.64 43.33
CA LYS A 249 -85.40 -12.84 43.79
C LYS A 249 -86.32 -11.65 43.56
N ASP A 250 -85.75 -10.48 43.27
CA ASP A 250 -86.49 -9.22 43.11
C ASP A 250 -85.78 -8.28 42.13
N LYS A 251 -86.47 -7.20 41.74
CA LYS A 251 -85.98 -6.23 40.74
C LYS A 251 -84.73 -5.50 41.21
N ASN A 252 -84.57 -5.25 42.51
CA ASN A 252 -83.41 -4.54 43.06
C ASN A 252 -82.16 -5.42 42.96
N ALA A 253 -82.28 -6.72 43.26
CA ALA A 253 -81.20 -7.68 43.10
C ALA A 253 -80.77 -7.79 41.64
N VAL A 254 -81.71 -7.85 40.67
CA VAL A 254 -81.38 -7.87 39.24
C VAL A 254 -80.63 -6.60 38.81
N ASN A 255 -81.13 -5.43 39.21
CA ASN A 255 -80.47 -4.15 38.92
C ASN A 255 -79.08 -4.05 39.55
N LYS A 256 -78.90 -4.59 40.76
CA LYS A 256 -77.60 -4.65 41.42
C LYS A 256 -76.62 -5.53 40.63
N VAL A 257 -77.04 -6.71 40.17
CA VAL A 257 -76.19 -7.58 39.33
C VAL A 257 -75.75 -6.88 38.04
N LYS A 258 -76.65 -6.09 37.44
CA LYS A 258 -76.33 -5.23 36.27
C LYS A 258 -75.29 -4.16 36.60
N GLU A 259 -75.40 -3.51 37.76
CA GLU A 259 -74.42 -2.52 38.23
C GLU A 259 -73.08 -3.18 38.53
N ASP A 260 -73.06 -4.29 39.25
CA ASP A 260 -71.86 -5.06 39.58
C ASP A 260 -71.11 -5.53 38.31
N ALA A 261 -71.84 -5.95 37.27
CA ALA A 261 -71.26 -6.32 35.97
C ALA A 261 -70.58 -5.13 35.26
N LYS A 262 -71.19 -3.95 35.32
CA LYS A 262 -70.59 -2.71 34.78
C LYS A 262 -69.40 -2.25 35.59
N GLU A 263 -69.48 -2.32 36.92
CA GLU A 263 -68.37 -1.97 37.79
C GLU A 263 -67.16 -2.90 37.55
N LEU A 264 -67.39 -4.19 37.33
CA LEU A 264 -66.32 -5.11 36.94
C LEU A 264 -65.69 -4.70 35.60
N LEU A 265 -66.51 -4.37 34.59
CA LEU A 265 -66.01 -3.94 33.29
C LEU A 265 -65.13 -2.69 33.42
N ASP A 266 -65.60 -1.68 34.16
CA ASP A 266 -64.85 -0.45 34.41
C ASP A 266 -63.55 -0.72 35.16
N ALA A 267 -63.57 -1.63 36.15
CA ALA A 267 -62.37 -2.04 36.88
C ALA A 267 -61.35 -2.76 35.98
N ILE A 268 -61.80 -3.63 35.06
CA ILE A 268 -60.94 -4.31 34.10
C ILE A 268 -60.31 -3.33 33.11
N ILE A 269 -61.10 -2.37 32.60
CA ILE A 269 -60.61 -1.33 31.69
C ILE A 269 -59.57 -0.48 32.42
N ASP A 270 -59.88 0.02 33.62
CA ASP A 270 -58.94 0.82 34.41
C ASP A 270 -57.66 0.04 34.77
N ALA A 271 -57.78 -1.27 35.06
CA ALA A 271 -56.63 -2.14 35.27
C ALA A 271 -55.73 -2.19 34.03
N LYS A 272 -56.30 -2.47 32.85
CA LYS A 272 -55.55 -2.61 31.59
C LYS A 272 -54.87 -1.33 31.15
N PHE A 273 -55.55 -0.19 31.30
CA PHE A 273 -55.07 1.08 30.73
C PHE A 273 -54.33 1.97 31.72
N ASN A 274 -54.65 1.90 33.02
CA ASN A 274 -54.14 2.87 33.99
C ASN A 274 -53.35 2.27 35.16
N LYS A 275 -53.67 1.04 35.61
CA LYS A 275 -53.09 0.49 36.87
C LYS A 275 -52.01 -0.58 36.67
N LEU A 276 -52.00 -1.30 35.56
CA LEU A 276 -50.93 -2.25 35.26
C LEU A 276 -49.65 -1.51 34.90
N ALA A 277 -48.53 -1.94 35.48
CA ALA A 277 -47.21 -1.40 35.20
C ALA A 277 -46.82 -1.71 33.73
N PRO A 278 -46.24 -0.75 33.01
CA PRO A 278 -45.81 -0.98 31.63
C PRO A 278 -44.69 -2.05 31.59
N THR A 279 -44.83 -2.99 30.66
CA THR A 279 -43.90 -4.10 30.43
C THR A 279 -43.95 -4.54 28.95
N ASP A 280 -42.80 -4.87 28.37
CA ASP A 280 -42.68 -5.41 27.01
C ASP A 280 -42.67 -6.96 26.99
N ASP A 281 -42.74 -7.60 28.16
CA ASP A 281 -42.73 -9.05 28.29
C ASP A 281 -44.09 -9.65 27.86
N GLU A 282 -44.11 -10.24 26.66
CA GLU A 282 -45.29 -10.85 26.05
C GLU A 282 -45.91 -11.95 26.91
N ALA A 283 -45.11 -12.70 27.68
CA ALA A 283 -45.63 -13.72 28.58
C ALA A 283 -46.36 -13.11 29.78
N ILE A 284 -45.87 -11.99 30.32
CA ILE A 284 -46.57 -11.26 31.39
C ILE A 284 -47.85 -10.62 30.85
N MET A 285 -47.83 -10.01 29.67
CA MET A 285 -49.02 -9.42 29.05
C MET A 285 -50.12 -10.47 28.81
N LYS A 286 -49.72 -11.66 28.32
CA LYS A 286 -50.64 -12.78 28.12
C LYS A 286 -51.20 -13.28 29.44
N LYS A 287 -50.35 -13.48 30.44
CA LYS A 287 -50.74 -13.92 31.80
C LYS A 287 -51.70 -12.92 32.46
N ALA A 288 -51.42 -11.62 32.36
CA ALA A 288 -52.26 -10.56 32.88
C ALA A 288 -53.65 -10.57 32.21
N SER A 289 -53.67 -10.73 30.89
CA SER A 289 -54.93 -10.82 30.12
C SER A 289 -55.75 -12.05 30.52
N GLU A 290 -55.10 -13.21 30.67
CA GLU A 290 -55.74 -14.45 31.09
C GLU A 290 -56.31 -14.34 32.51
N MET A 291 -55.53 -13.82 33.46
CA MET A 291 -55.98 -13.62 34.84
C MET A 291 -57.14 -12.62 34.93
N LEU A 292 -57.08 -11.51 34.20
CA LEU A 292 -58.17 -10.52 34.16
C LEU A 292 -59.45 -11.09 33.52
N SER A 293 -59.33 -12.00 32.54
CA SER A 293 -60.49 -12.63 31.91
C SER A 293 -61.23 -13.60 32.83
N ASN A 294 -60.57 -14.07 33.89
CA ASN A 294 -61.13 -15.00 34.88
C ASN A 294 -61.55 -14.30 36.20
N ALA A 295 -61.23 -13.01 36.37
CA ALA A 295 -61.63 -12.24 37.54
C ALA A 295 -63.15 -12.00 37.53
N LEU A 296 -63.86 -12.31 38.61
CA LEU A 296 -65.33 -12.21 38.68
C LEU A 296 -65.80 -10.99 39.47
N THR A 297 -64.94 -10.43 40.29
CA THR A 297 -65.22 -9.25 41.12
C THR A 297 -64.14 -8.18 40.97
N LYS A 298 -64.47 -6.94 41.33
CA LYS A 298 -63.49 -5.83 41.38
C LYS A 298 -62.30 -6.14 42.30
N ALA A 299 -62.54 -6.84 43.41
CA ALA A 299 -61.49 -7.25 44.33
C ALA A 299 -60.50 -8.23 43.66
N ASP A 300 -61.01 -9.17 42.85
CA ASP A 300 -60.17 -10.08 42.08
C ASP A 300 -59.28 -9.31 41.10
N VAL A 301 -59.85 -8.30 40.40
CA VAL A 301 -59.10 -7.44 39.48
C VAL A 301 -57.98 -6.69 40.19
N GLU A 302 -58.24 -6.14 41.38
CA GLU A 302 -57.21 -5.46 42.19
C GLU A 302 -56.11 -6.43 42.66
N GLU A 303 -56.45 -7.68 42.97
CA GLU A 303 -55.47 -8.71 43.32
C GLU A 303 -54.61 -9.10 42.10
N VAL A 304 -55.22 -9.23 40.92
CA VAL A 304 -54.50 -9.46 39.67
C VAL A 304 -53.51 -8.34 39.39
N VAL A 305 -53.93 -7.07 39.50
CA VAL A 305 -53.04 -5.91 39.32
C VAL A 305 -51.86 -5.97 40.29
N LYS A 306 -52.10 -6.25 41.58
CA LYS A 306 -51.02 -6.38 42.57
C LYS A 306 -50.04 -7.49 42.21
N LYS A 307 -50.52 -8.68 41.82
CA LYS A 307 -49.68 -9.82 41.44
C LYS A 307 -48.84 -9.52 40.21
N ILE A 308 -49.46 -8.98 39.15
CA ILE A 308 -48.77 -8.66 37.90
C ILE A 308 -47.75 -7.54 38.11
N ASN A 309 -48.11 -6.46 38.82
CA ASN A 309 -47.17 -5.36 39.08
C ASN A 309 -45.98 -5.83 39.92
N LYS A 310 -46.22 -6.69 40.92
CA LYS A 310 -45.15 -7.32 41.69
C LYS A 310 -44.25 -8.19 40.79
N GLU A 311 -44.82 -8.97 39.88
CA GLU A 311 -44.03 -9.78 38.94
C GLU A 311 -43.24 -8.94 37.93
N VAL A 312 -43.78 -7.79 37.51
CA VAL A 312 -43.05 -6.79 36.70
C VAL A 312 -41.91 -6.16 37.50
N GLU A 313 -42.14 -5.85 38.78
CA GLU A 313 -41.11 -5.30 39.70
C GLU A 313 -40.03 -6.34 40.02
N ASP A 314 -40.42 -7.57 40.34
CA ASP A 314 -39.52 -8.70 40.60
C ASP A 314 -38.67 -9.01 39.34
N LYS A 315 -39.21 -8.90 38.12
CA LYS A 315 -38.43 -9.04 36.87
C LYS A 315 -37.58 -7.82 36.50
N LYS A 316 -37.95 -6.61 36.92
CA LYS A 316 -37.07 -5.42 36.89
C LYS A 316 -35.93 -5.50 37.91
N SER A 317 -36.03 -6.42 38.88
CA SER A 317 -35.08 -6.58 39.98
C SER A 317 -33.97 -7.61 39.74
N ASP A 318 -33.66 -7.93 38.48
CA ASP A 318 -32.39 -8.58 38.13
C ASP A 318 -31.42 -7.57 37.50
N PRO A 319 -30.74 -6.73 38.31
CA PRO A 319 -29.72 -5.82 37.82
C PRO A 319 -28.55 -6.55 37.13
N GLU A 320 -28.35 -7.86 37.35
CA GLU A 320 -27.33 -8.63 36.63
C GLU A 320 -27.75 -8.90 35.18
N LYS A 321 -29.02 -9.20 34.93
CA LYS A 321 -29.52 -9.45 33.58
C LYS A 321 -29.59 -8.17 32.73
N GLU A 322 -30.10 -7.07 33.28
CA GLU A 322 -30.12 -5.79 32.56
C GLU A 322 -28.70 -5.27 32.28
N LEU A 323 -27.78 -5.38 33.24
CA LEU A 323 -26.38 -5.00 33.03
C LEU A 323 -25.72 -5.89 31.96
N LYS A 324 -26.04 -7.19 31.93
CA LYS A 324 -25.52 -8.11 30.91
C LYS A 324 -26.01 -7.77 29.50
N GLU A 325 -27.28 -7.44 29.33
CA GLU A 325 -27.83 -7.00 28.03
C GLU A 325 -27.22 -5.66 27.59
N ILE A 326 -27.07 -4.70 28.51
CA ILE A 326 -26.41 -3.40 28.23
C ILE A 326 -24.95 -3.59 27.85
N LYS A 327 -24.22 -4.50 28.52
CA LYS A 327 -22.84 -4.85 28.16
C LYS A 327 -22.76 -5.46 26.77
N GLU A 328 -23.65 -6.38 26.42
CA GLU A 328 -23.64 -7.01 25.09
C GLU A 328 -23.92 -5.98 23.98
N GLN A 329 -24.93 -5.12 24.17
CA GLN A 329 -25.22 -4.01 23.25
C GLN A 329 -24.03 -3.05 23.12
N ALA A 330 -23.34 -2.74 24.22
CA ALA A 330 -22.16 -1.89 24.19
C ALA A 330 -21.02 -2.51 23.37
N LYS A 331 -20.79 -3.83 23.49
CA LYS A 331 -19.79 -4.53 22.68
C LYS A 331 -20.13 -4.50 21.19
N GLU A 332 -21.41 -4.67 20.82
CA GLU A 332 -21.86 -4.53 19.43
C GLU A 332 -21.70 -3.11 18.89
N GLU A 333 -21.96 -2.08 19.71
CA GLU A 333 -21.69 -0.68 19.33
C GLU A 333 -20.19 -0.44 19.09
N ILE A 334 -19.33 -0.96 19.97
CA ILE A 334 -17.86 -0.86 19.83
C ILE A 334 -17.38 -1.59 18.56
N ASP A 335 -17.97 -2.73 18.20
CA ASP A 335 -17.62 -3.48 16.99
C ASP A 335 -17.88 -2.70 15.69
N LYS A 336 -18.89 -1.83 15.71
CA LYS A 336 -19.25 -0.95 14.58
C LYS A 336 -18.32 0.25 14.43
N LEU A 337 -17.52 0.59 15.44
CA LEU A 337 -16.53 1.66 15.34
C LEU A 337 -15.35 1.25 14.46
N ASP A 338 -14.80 2.18 13.68
CA ASP A 338 -13.60 1.97 12.85
C ASP A 338 -12.31 2.03 13.68
N LEU A 339 -12.29 1.25 14.76
CA LEU A 339 -11.14 1.05 15.64
C LEU A 339 -10.39 -0.23 15.25
N SER A 340 -9.10 -0.30 15.61
CA SER A 340 -8.30 -1.52 15.44
C SER A 340 -8.85 -2.66 16.31
N GLN A 341 -8.48 -3.90 16.00
CA GLN A 341 -8.90 -5.04 16.81
C GLN A 341 -8.39 -4.93 18.26
N VAL A 342 -7.15 -4.47 18.46
CA VAL A 342 -6.55 -4.29 19.79
C VAL A 342 -7.34 -3.27 20.62
N GLN A 343 -7.78 -2.18 19.99
CA GLN A 343 -8.60 -1.16 20.63
C GLN A 343 -10.00 -1.68 20.97
N LYS A 344 -10.63 -2.39 20.04
CA LYS A 344 -11.94 -3.03 20.28
C LYS A 344 -11.87 -4.00 21.44
N ASP A 345 -10.84 -4.84 21.49
CA ASP A 345 -10.66 -5.82 22.57
C ASP A 345 -10.43 -5.13 23.92
N HIS A 346 -9.66 -4.04 23.95
CA HIS A 346 -9.47 -3.23 25.16
C HIS A 346 -10.79 -2.68 25.72
N PHE A 347 -11.58 -2.00 24.89
CA PHE A 347 -12.86 -1.43 25.36
C PHE A 347 -13.88 -2.53 25.71
N LYS A 348 -13.90 -3.66 24.99
CA LYS A 348 -14.75 -4.80 25.36
C LYS A 348 -14.39 -5.36 26.74
N SER A 349 -13.10 -5.44 27.08
CA SER A 349 -12.65 -5.81 28.44
C SER A 349 -13.14 -4.80 29.48
N LEU A 350 -13.05 -3.50 29.20
CA LEU A 350 -13.57 -2.47 30.10
C LEU A 350 -15.10 -2.55 30.28
N VAL A 351 -15.84 -2.89 29.21
CA VAL A 351 -17.28 -3.17 29.30
C VAL A 351 -17.54 -4.39 30.19
N ASP A 352 -16.73 -5.45 30.09
CA ASP A 352 -16.85 -6.62 30.96
C ASP A 352 -16.59 -6.29 32.43
N GLU A 353 -15.62 -5.42 32.72
CA GLU A 353 -15.26 -4.97 34.07
C GLU A 353 -16.25 -3.96 34.67
N ALA A 354 -17.04 -3.26 33.85
CA ALA A 354 -17.98 -2.24 34.30
C ALA A 354 -19.02 -2.81 35.28
N LYS A 355 -19.26 -2.11 36.39
CA LYS A 355 -20.14 -2.59 37.48
C LYS A 355 -21.59 -2.11 37.37
N ASP A 356 -21.84 -1.11 36.53
CA ASP A 356 -23.15 -0.49 36.38
C ASP A 356 -23.31 0.13 34.98
N LYS A 357 -24.53 0.56 34.66
CA LYS A 357 -24.90 1.16 33.37
C LYS A 357 -24.12 2.44 33.06
N ASN A 358 -23.82 3.27 34.06
CA ASN A 358 -23.10 4.52 33.84
C ASN A 358 -21.65 4.26 33.45
N ALA A 359 -21.01 3.27 34.09
CA ALA A 359 -19.68 2.80 33.72
C ALA A 359 -19.65 2.24 32.28
N VAL A 360 -20.64 1.42 31.89
CA VAL A 360 -20.73 0.93 30.51
C VAL A 360 -20.89 2.07 29.50
N ASN A 361 -21.78 3.03 29.77
CA ASN A 361 -21.97 4.20 28.90
C ASN A 361 -20.70 5.03 28.77
N LYS A 362 -19.97 5.23 29.88
CA LYS A 362 -18.69 5.93 29.88
C LYS A 362 -17.65 5.23 28.98
N VAL A 363 -17.57 3.89 29.03
CA VAL A 363 -16.67 3.14 28.15
C VAL A 363 -17.02 3.34 26.67
N LYS A 364 -18.32 3.41 26.32
CA LYS A 364 -18.75 3.72 24.94
C LYS A 364 -18.38 5.13 24.50
N GLU A 365 -18.50 6.10 25.40
CA GLU A 365 -18.07 7.48 25.15
C GLU A 365 -16.54 7.54 24.98
N ASP A 366 -15.77 6.93 25.90
CA ASP A 366 -14.31 6.86 25.85
C ASP A 366 -13.84 6.20 24.52
N ALA A 367 -14.54 5.17 24.02
CA ALA A 367 -14.25 4.54 22.73
C ALA A 367 -14.52 5.44 21.52
N LYS A 368 -15.61 6.22 21.55
CA LYS A 368 -15.93 7.20 20.50
C LYS A 368 -14.95 8.38 20.52
N GLU A 369 -14.61 8.87 21.70
CA GLU A 369 -13.59 9.92 21.86
C GLU A 369 -12.22 9.47 21.37
N LEU A 370 -11.83 8.20 21.59
CA LEU A 370 -10.60 7.65 21.03
C LEU A 370 -10.66 7.64 19.49
N LEU A 371 -11.77 7.17 18.91
CA LEU A 371 -11.94 7.15 17.45
C LEU A 371 -11.82 8.56 16.86
N GLU A 372 -12.50 9.54 17.44
CA GLU A 372 -12.40 10.95 17.03
C GLU A 372 -10.97 11.48 17.15
N ALA A 373 -10.27 11.16 18.24
CA ALA A 373 -8.87 11.56 18.43
C ALA A 373 -7.94 10.94 17.37
N ILE A 374 -8.15 9.66 17.01
CA ILE A 374 -7.37 8.98 15.96
C ILE A 374 -7.65 9.60 14.59
N ILE A 375 -8.92 9.88 14.28
CA ILE A 375 -9.31 10.52 13.01
C ILE A 375 -8.69 11.91 12.91
N ASP A 376 -8.82 12.73 13.95
CA ASP A 376 -8.24 14.07 14.02
C ASP A 376 -6.71 14.03 13.94
N ALA A 377 -6.08 13.04 14.58
CA ALA A 377 -4.64 12.82 14.46
C ALA A 377 -4.22 12.56 13.01
N LYS A 378 -4.90 11.64 12.32
CA LYS A 378 -4.61 11.27 10.93
C LYS A 378 -4.87 12.39 9.93
N LEU A 379 -5.93 13.17 10.13
CA LEU A 379 -6.36 14.18 9.17
C LEU A 379 -5.71 15.56 9.41
N ASN A 380 -5.52 15.95 10.67
CA ASN A 380 -5.21 17.34 11.01
C ASN A 380 -3.92 17.54 11.82
N LYS A 381 -3.52 16.58 12.68
CA LYS A 381 -2.41 16.79 13.62
C LYS A 381 -1.08 16.17 13.22
N LEU A 382 -1.08 15.09 12.44
CA LEU A 382 0.16 14.51 11.92
C LEU A 382 0.75 15.42 10.82
N ALA A 383 2.04 15.69 10.91
CA ALA A 383 2.76 16.47 9.93
C ALA A 383 2.81 15.72 8.58
N PRO A 384 2.59 16.41 7.45
CA PRO A 384 2.64 15.77 6.14
C PRO A 384 4.06 15.26 5.85
N THR A 385 4.12 14.03 5.32
CA THR A 385 5.35 13.32 4.96
C THR A 385 5.07 12.31 3.84
N ASP A 386 6.00 12.18 2.89
CA ASP A 386 5.95 11.19 1.80
C ASP A 386 6.72 9.90 2.15
N ASP A 387 7.30 9.83 3.34
CA ASP A 387 8.08 8.67 3.80
C ASP A 387 7.13 7.52 4.21
N GLU A 388 7.06 6.51 3.36
CA GLU A 388 6.20 5.33 3.54
C GLU A 388 6.49 4.56 4.84
N ALA A 389 7.75 4.55 5.30
CA ALA A 389 8.11 3.91 6.56
C ALA A 389 7.55 4.67 7.77
N ILE A 390 7.59 6.02 7.73
CA ILE A 390 6.97 6.85 8.79
C ILE A 390 5.45 6.71 8.76
N MET A 391 4.81 6.74 7.58
CA MET A 391 3.35 6.57 7.47
C MET A 391 2.89 5.23 8.02
N LYS A 392 3.63 4.15 7.71
CA LYS A 392 3.37 2.81 8.23
C LYS A 392 3.55 2.75 9.75
N LYS A 393 4.65 3.31 10.26
CA LYS A 393 4.93 3.38 11.70
C LYS A 393 3.87 4.18 12.46
N ALA A 394 3.45 5.33 11.91
CA ALA A 394 2.39 6.16 12.49
C ALA A 394 1.06 5.39 12.55
N SER A 395 0.70 4.69 11.47
CA SER A 395 -0.51 3.86 11.42
C SER A 395 -0.47 2.72 12.43
N GLU A 396 0.67 2.05 12.57
CA GLU A 396 0.88 0.96 13.52
C GLU A 396 0.79 1.46 14.97
N MET A 397 1.49 2.56 15.30
CA MET A 397 1.44 3.17 16.62
C MET A 397 0.03 3.65 16.98
N LEU A 398 -0.68 4.32 16.05
CA LEU A 398 -2.07 4.74 16.26
C LEU A 398 -3.03 3.57 16.42
N SER A 399 -2.79 2.44 15.76
CA SER A 399 -3.61 1.23 15.90
C SER A 399 -3.47 0.57 17.28
N ASN A 400 -2.37 0.85 17.99
CA ASN A 400 -2.09 0.32 19.32
C ASN A 400 -2.39 1.32 20.46
N ALA A 401 -2.68 2.59 20.15
CA ALA A 401 -3.05 3.59 21.14
C ALA A 401 -4.42 3.26 21.74
N LEU A 402 -4.54 3.24 23.07
CA LEU A 402 -5.77 2.84 23.76
C LEU A 402 -6.51 4.03 24.38
N THR A 403 -5.81 5.16 24.57
CA THR A 403 -6.35 6.39 25.13
C THR A 403 -6.04 7.60 24.25
N LYS A 404 -6.79 8.68 24.43
CA LYS A 404 -6.51 9.96 23.77
C LYS A 404 -5.10 10.49 24.09
N ALA A 405 -4.61 10.25 25.30
CA ALA A 405 -3.25 10.63 25.70
C ALA A 405 -2.20 9.85 24.90
N ASP A 406 -2.42 8.55 24.66
CA ASP A 406 -1.54 7.74 23.82
C ASP A 406 -1.52 8.28 22.39
N VAL A 407 -2.68 8.65 21.83
CA VAL A 407 -2.77 9.24 20.49
C VAL A 407 -1.98 10.56 20.42
N GLU A 408 -2.11 11.43 21.42
CA GLU A 408 -1.33 12.67 21.49
C GLU A 408 0.18 12.42 21.60
N GLU A 409 0.59 11.39 22.34
CA GLU A 409 2.01 10.99 22.43
C GLU A 409 2.52 10.44 21.09
N VAL A 410 1.72 9.62 20.39
CA VAL A 410 2.05 9.13 19.05
C VAL A 410 2.22 10.30 18.08
N VAL A 411 1.30 11.26 18.07
CA VAL A 411 1.40 12.46 17.23
C VAL A 411 2.69 13.23 17.51
N LYS A 412 3.03 13.45 18.79
CA LYS A 412 4.28 14.13 19.17
C LYS A 412 5.52 13.37 18.69
N LYS A 413 5.56 12.05 18.87
CA LYS A 413 6.69 11.20 18.44
C LYS A 413 6.85 11.21 16.92
N ILE A 414 5.77 11.01 16.18
CA ILE A 414 5.80 10.98 14.72
C ILE A 414 6.15 12.36 14.15
N ASN A 415 5.54 13.44 14.66
CA ASN A 415 5.86 14.79 14.18
C ASN A 415 7.30 15.16 14.47
N LYS A 416 7.84 14.78 15.64
CA LYS A 416 9.25 14.96 15.94
C LYS A 416 10.13 14.16 14.97
N GLU A 417 9.78 12.92 14.65
CA GLU A 417 10.54 12.11 13.67
C GLU A 417 10.43 12.67 12.23
N VAL A 418 9.29 13.24 11.86
CA VAL A 418 9.11 13.98 10.59
C VAL A 418 9.96 15.25 10.59
N GLU A 419 10.02 15.98 11.71
CA GLU A 419 10.84 17.19 11.87
C GLU A 419 12.34 16.85 11.85
N ASP A 420 12.76 15.81 12.59
CA ASP A 420 14.13 15.31 12.62
C ASP A 420 14.57 14.81 11.21
N LYS A 421 13.67 14.21 10.41
CA LYS A 421 13.94 13.86 8.99
C LYS A 421 13.83 15.02 8.00
N LYS A 422 13.05 16.07 8.31
CA LYS A 422 13.08 17.35 7.56
C LYS A 422 14.35 18.14 7.87
N SER A 423 14.98 17.89 9.02
CA SER A 423 16.26 18.49 9.41
C SER A 423 17.48 17.88 8.71
N ASP A 424 17.30 17.41 7.46
CA ASP A 424 18.40 17.14 6.55
C ASP A 424 18.46 18.26 5.48
N PRO A 425 19.22 19.36 5.73
CA PRO A 425 19.48 20.40 4.74
C PRO A 425 20.01 19.85 3.41
N GLU A 426 20.59 18.64 3.39
CA GLU A 426 21.11 18.03 2.18
C GLU A 426 19.99 17.55 1.25
N LYS A 427 18.84 17.12 1.78
CA LYS A 427 17.73 16.62 0.95
C LYS A 427 16.95 17.76 0.28
N GLU A 428 16.63 18.82 1.01
CA GLU A 428 15.97 20.01 0.43
C GLU A 428 16.87 20.71 -0.60
N LEU A 429 18.17 20.87 -0.29
CA LEU A 429 19.11 21.45 -1.25
C LEU A 429 19.28 20.57 -2.50
N LYS A 430 19.19 19.25 -2.38
CA LYS A 430 19.26 18.33 -3.53
C LYS A 430 18.04 18.48 -4.45
N GLU A 431 16.83 18.61 -3.90
CA GLU A 431 15.62 18.85 -4.70
C GLU A 431 15.65 20.22 -5.38
N ILE A 432 16.07 21.27 -4.68
CA ILE A 432 16.28 22.62 -5.24
C ILE A 432 17.31 22.58 -6.38
N LYS A 433 18.42 21.86 -6.21
CA LYS A 433 19.44 21.69 -7.26
C LYS A 433 18.88 20.98 -8.49
N GLU A 434 18.03 19.97 -8.32
CA GLU A 434 17.46 19.24 -9.45
C GLU A 434 16.47 20.10 -10.23
N GLN A 435 15.59 20.84 -9.53
CA GLN A 435 14.68 21.80 -10.15
C GLN A 435 15.44 22.91 -10.90
N ALA A 436 16.53 23.42 -10.31
CA ALA A 436 17.38 24.41 -10.96
C ALA A 436 18.02 23.87 -12.26
N LYS A 437 18.44 22.59 -12.28
CA LYS A 437 18.97 21.97 -13.51
C LYS A 437 17.91 21.86 -14.60
N GLU A 438 16.66 21.57 -14.24
CA GLU A 438 15.53 21.59 -15.18
C GLU A 438 15.25 23.01 -15.72
N GLU A 439 15.38 24.05 -14.89
CA GLU A 439 15.28 25.44 -15.35
C GLU A 439 16.37 25.77 -16.37
N ILE A 440 17.62 25.36 -16.12
CA ILE A 440 18.75 25.54 -17.06
C ILE A 440 18.47 24.81 -18.40
N ASP A 441 17.85 23.63 -18.36
CA ASP A 441 17.52 22.90 -19.59
C ASP A 441 16.49 23.60 -20.47
N LYS A 442 15.59 24.38 -19.86
CA LYS A 442 14.57 25.17 -20.57
C LYS A 442 15.13 26.42 -21.26
N LEU A 443 16.32 26.88 -20.88
CA LEU A 443 16.98 28.04 -21.51
C LEU A 443 17.52 27.66 -22.90
N ASP A 444 17.47 28.60 -23.86
CA ASP A 444 18.01 28.43 -25.21
C ASP A 444 19.54 28.65 -25.26
N LEU A 445 20.24 27.97 -24.36
CA LEU A 445 21.70 27.96 -24.25
C LEU A 445 22.30 26.74 -24.97
N SER A 446 23.56 26.84 -25.39
CA SER A 446 24.31 25.71 -25.94
C SER A 446 24.49 24.60 -24.90
N GLN A 447 24.70 23.36 -25.34
CA GLN A 447 24.91 22.26 -24.40
C GLN A 447 26.14 22.47 -23.50
N VAL A 448 27.19 23.13 -24.02
CA VAL A 448 28.40 23.47 -23.27
C VAL A 448 28.07 24.42 -22.12
N GLN A 449 27.26 25.45 -22.40
CA GLN A 449 26.79 26.43 -21.42
C GLN A 449 25.88 25.77 -20.38
N LYS A 450 24.91 24.95 -20.81
CA LYS A 450 24.03 24.21 -19.90
C LYS A 450 24.83 23.33 -18.94
N ASN A 451 25.80 22.58 -19.46
CA ASN A 451 26.66 21.72 -18.64
C ASN A 451 27.50 22.53 -17.63
N HIS A 452 27.99 23.70 -18.03
CA HIS A 452 28.71 24.60 -17.12
C HIS A 452 27.85 25.03 -15.93
N PHE A 453 26.65 25.58 -16.19
CA PHE A 453 25.76 26.02 -15.12
C PHE A 453 25.24 24.87 -14.25
N LYS A 454 24.96 23.69 -14.83
CA LYS A 454 24.63 22.49 -14.06
C LYS A 454 25.75 22.09 -13.09
N SER A 455 27.00 22.16 -13.53
CA SER A 455 28.16 21.91 -12.66
C SER A 455 28.27 22.94 -11.53
N LEU A 456 27.93 24.21 -11.78
CA LEU A 456 27.89 25.26 -10.76
C LEU A 456 26.76 25.02 -9.75
N ILE A 457 25.59 24.57 -10.22
CA ILE A 457 24.47 24.15 -9.36
C ILE A 457 24.89 22.98 -8.45
N ASP A 458 25.57 21.96 -8.99
CA ASP A 458 26.07 20.84 -8.19
C ASP A 458 27.00 21.31 -7.06
N LYS A 459 27.86 22.31 -7.33
CA LYS A 459 28.82 22.90 -6.39
C LYS A 459 28.21 23.89 -5.40
N ALA A 460 26.98 24.37 -5.63
CA ALA A 460 26.33 25.33 -4.76
C ALA A 460 26.11 24.76 -3.35
N LYS A 461 26.36 25.55 -2.31
CA LYS A 461 26.29 25.10 -0.92
C LYS A 461 24.95 25.40 -0.24
N ASP A 462 24.15 26.26 -0.85
CA ASP A 462 22.87 26.74 -0.33
C ASP A 462 21.96 27.18 -1.48
N GLU A 463 20.68 27.36 -1.19
CA GLU A 463 19.66 27.78 -2.15
C GLU A 463 19.98 29.14 -2.79
N LYS A 464 20.54 30.09 -2.01
CA LYS A 464 20.89 31.41 -2.52
C LYS A 464 21.94 31.33 -3.61
N ALA A 465 22.94 30.47 -3.45
CA ALA A 465 23.94 30.18 -4.46
C ALA A 465 23.33 29.51 -5.70
N VAL A 466 22.38 28.58 -5.54
CA VAL A 466 21.67 27.95 -6.67
C VAL A 466 20.89 29.00 -7.47
N ASN A 467 20.10 29.84 -6.79
CA ASN A 467 19.30 30.89 -7.44
C ASN A 467 20.19 31.90 -8.19
N LYS A 468 21.35 32.24 -7.62
CA LYS A 468 22.33 33.10 -8.30
C LYS A 468 22.85 32.46 -9.60
N VAL A 469 23.12 31.16 -9.62
CA VAL A 469 23.59 30.48 -10.83
C VAL A 469 22.53 30.51 -11.94
N ILE A 470 21.24 30.38 -11.59
CA ILE A 470 20.13 30.52 -12.54
C ILE A 470 20.06 31.95 -13.10
N GLU A 471 20.23 32.96 -12.25
CA GLU A 471 20.27 34.37 -12.65
C GLU A 471 21.45 34.64 -13.60
N ASP A 472 22.65 34.18 -13.25
CA ASP A 472 23.85 34.28 -14.09
C ASP A 472 23.65 33.61 -15.47
N ALA A 473 22.94 32.47 -15.52
CA ALA A 473 22.61 31.78 -16.77
C ALA A 473 21.62 32.56 -17.65
N LYS A 474 20.60 33.17 -17.03
CA LYS A 474 19.64 34.05 -17.72
C LYS A 474 20.33 35.31 -18.26
N GLU A 475 21.21 35.92 -17.47
CA GLU A 475 22.01 37.05 -17.91
C GLU A 475 22.94 36.71 -19.09
N LEU A 476 23.55 35.51 -19.07
CA LEU A 476 24.35 35.05 -20.21
C LEU A 476 23.50 34.89 -21.46
N LEU A 477 22.32 34.26 -21.35
CA LEU A 477 21.40 34.08 -22.47
C LEU A 477 21.02 35.43 -23.09
N ASP A 478 20.62 36.39 -22.26
CA ASP A 478 20.27 37.74 -22.70
C ASP A 478 21.46 38.44 -23.40
N ALA A 479 22.67 38.29 -22.85
CA ALA A 479 23.87 38.84 -23.46
C ALA A 479 24.18 38.22 -24.83
N ILE A 480 23.99 36.91 -24.99
CA ILE A 480 24.19 36.20 -26.26
C ILE A 480 23.15 36.64 -27.29
N ILE A 481 21.88 36.75 -26.90
CA ILE A 481 20.81 37.21 -27.78
C ILE A 481 21.09 38.64 -28.23
N ASP A 482 21.40 39.53 -27.30
CA ASP A 482 21.74 40.92 -27.60
C ASP A 482 22.99 41.03 -28.50
N ALA A 483 23.99 40.17 -28.30
CA ALA A 483 25.14 40.08 -29.19
C ALA A 483 24.73 39.67 -30.61
N LYS A 484 23.96 38.60 -30.76
CA LYS A 484 23.54 38.04 -32.06
C LYS A 484 22.66 39.00 -32.86
N PHE A 485 21.78 39.75 -32.19
CA PHE A 485 20.77 40.57 -32.88
C PHE A 485 21.09 42.07 -32.94
N ASN A 486 21.78 42.63 -31.94
CA ASN A 486 21.92 44.08 -31.81
C ASN A 486 23.37 44.57 -31.86
N LYS A 487 24.34 43.80 -31.34
CA LYS A 487 25.73 44.31 -31.18
C LYS A 487 26.72 43.85 -32.24
N LEU A 488 26.51 42.71 -32.89
CA LEU A 488 27.38 42.27 -33.99
C LEU A 488 27.14 43.12 -35.25
N ALA A 489 28.23 43.61 -35.84
CA ALA A 489 28.20 44.38 -37.06
C ALA A 489 27.78 43.50 -38.24
N PRO A 490 26.93 44.02 -39.16
CA PRO A 490 26.48 43.25 -40.32
C PRO A 490 27.66 42.92 -41.25
N THR A 491 27.73 41.67 -41.69
CA THR A 491 28.74 41.17 -42.63
C THR A 491 28.14 40.12 -43.56
N ASP A 492 28.59 40.10 -44.81
CA ASP A 492 28.26 39.06 -45.80
C ASP A 492 29.30 37.92 -45.81
N ASP A 493 30.32 38.01 -44.95
CA ASP A 493 31.38 37.00 -44.82
C ASP A 493 30.91 35.85 -43.91
N GLU A 494 30.57 34.72 -44.54
CA GLU A 494 30.02 33.56 -43.85
C GLU A 494 31.04 32.89 -42.91
N GLU A 495 32.35 33.02 -43.18
CA GLU A 495 33.40 32.50 -42.28
C GLU A 495 33.42 33.30 -40.97
N ILE A 496 33.37 34.63 -41.05
CA ILE A 496 33.33 35.51 -39.87
C ILE A 496 32.03 35.29 -39.08
N LYS A 497 30.91 35.11 -39.77
CA LYS A 497 29.61 34.86 -39.14
C LYS A 497 29.57 33.51 -38.40
N ASN A 498 30.06 32.44 -39.04
CA ASN A 498 30.14 31.13 -38.40
C ASN A 498 31.11 31.13 -37.22
N LYS A 499 32.26 31.79 -37.36
CA LYS A 499 33.22 31.99 -36.28
C LYS A 499 32.61 32.75 -35.10
N ALA A 500 31.83 33.79 -35.36
CA ALA A 500 31.14 34.55 -34.32
C ALA A 500 30.14 33.68 -33.54
N LEU A 501 29.33 32.89 -34.24
CA LEU A 501 28.38 31.97 -33.61
C LEU A 501 29.10 30.89 -32.79
N GLU A 502 30.16 30.29 -33.33
CA GLU A 502 30.93 29.26 -32.64
C GLU A 502 31.61 29.80 -31.36
N MET A 503 32.12 31.04 -31.43
CA MET A 503 32.70 31.70 -30.26
C MET A 503 31.64 32.01 -29.20
N LEU A 504 30.47 32.51 -29.60
CA LEU A 504 29.36 32.82 -28.68
C LEU A 504 28.79 31.56 -28.02
N ASP A 505 28.71 30.45 -28.74
CA ASP A 505 28.20 29.18 -28.18
C ASP A 505 29.16 28.55 -27.15
N LYS A 506 30.44 28.98 -27.15
CA LYS A 506 31.46 28.58 -26.17
C LYS A 506 31.61 29.56 -25.00
N ALA A 507 31.06 30.77 -25.10
CA ALA A 507 31.12 31.76 -24.03
C ALA A 507 30.34 31.27 -22.80
N LEU A 508 30.91 31.40 -21.61
CA LEU A 508 30.32 30.97 -20.34
C LEU A 508 29.93 32.16 -19.47
N THR A 509 30.44 33.36 -19.78
CA THR A 509 30.16 34.58 -19.04
C THR A 509 29.79 35.74 -19.96
N LYS A 510 29.04 36.70 -19.42
CA LYS A 510 28.67 37.95 -20.11
C LYS A 510 29.89 38.75 -20.56
N ALA A 511 30.96 38.75 -19.77
CA ALA A 511 32.21 39.44 -20.12
C ALA A 511 32.87 38.83 -21.36
N GLU A 512 32.91 37.49 -21.46
CA GLU A 512 33.42 36.80 -22.65
C GLU A 512 32.58 37.13 -23.89
N VAL A 513 31.25 37.20 -23.76
CA VAL A 513 30.37 37.61 -24.86
C VAL A 513 30.73 39.02 -25.36
N GLU A 514 30.97 39.97 -24.44
CA GLU A 514 31.34 41.34 -24.80
C GLU A 514 32.72 41.42 -25.49
N GLU A 515 33.70 40.64 -25.02
CA GLU A 515 34.99 40.52 -25.69
C GLU A 515 34.88 39.92 -27.10
N ILE A 516 34.06 38.88 -27.26
CA ILE A 516 33.81 38.25 -28.57
C ILE A 516 33.19 39.26 -29.54
N VAL A 517 32.16 40.00 -29.12
CA VAL A 517 31.52 41.03 -29.94
C VAL A 517 32.54 42.06 -30.42
N ASN A 518 33.38 42.58 -29.52
CA ASN A 518 34.40 43.58 -29.86
C ASN A 518 35.43 43.03 -30.86
N LYS A 519 35.86 41.77 -30.66
CA LYS A 519 36.80 41.11 -31.57
C LYS A 519 36.21 40.90 -32.95
N ILE A 520 35.01 40.34 -33.04
CA ILE A 520 34.34 40.08 -34.31
C ILE A 520 34.05 41.39 -35.05
N ASN A 521 33.57 42.44 -34.37
CA ASN A 521 33.30 43.73 -35.00
C ASN A 521 34.57 44.37 -35.59
N LYS A 522 35.73 44.17 -34.93
CA LYS A 522 37.03 44.60 -35.46
C LYS A 522 37.41 43.83 -36.73
N GLU A 523 37.19 42.51 -36.75
CA GLU A 523 37.42 41.67 -37.93
C GLU A 523 36.48 42.02 -39.09
N VAL A 524 35.18 42.22 -38.81
CA VAL A 524 34.19 42.68 -39.81
C VAL A 524 34.61 44.01 -40.42
N LYS A 525 35.02 44.97 -39.59
CA LYS A 525 35.51 46.26 -40.07
C LYS A 525 36.75 46.10 -40.95
N ALA A 526 37.74 45.31 -40.53
CA ALA A 526 38.95 45.08 -41.30
C ALA A 526 38.64 44.40 -42.65
N ALA A 527 37.72 43.43 -42.68
CA ALA A 527 37.29 42.76 -43.92
C ALA A 527 36.56 43.72 -44.87
N LYS A 528 35.68 44.57 -44.33
CA LYS A 528 35.00 45.63 -45.11
C LYS A 528 36.00 46.62 -45.69
N ASP A 529 36.89 47.16 -44.87
CA ASP A 529 37.90 48.14 -45.29
C ASP A 529 38.84 47.54 -46.37
N LEU A 530 39.18 46.24 -46.25
CA LEU A 530 39.95 45.52 -47.28
C LEU A 530 39.18 45.37 -48.59
N LYS A 531 37.88 45.00 -48.53
CA LYS A 531 37.02 44.91 -49.71
C LYS A 531 36.91 46.26 -50.42
N ASP A 532 36.66 47.33 -49.66
CA ASP A 532 36.55 48.69 -50.18
C ASP A 532 37.88 49.14 -50.82
N ALA A 533 39.02 48.81 -50.19
CA ALA A 533 40.34 49.08 -50.75
C ALA A 533 40.60 48.34 -52.08
N LYS A 534 40.21 47.05 -52.17
CA LYS A 534 40.30 46.25 -53.41
C LYS A 534 39.46 46.87 -54.52
N GLU A 535 38.21 47.20 -54.23
CA GLU A 535 37.31 47.83 -55.20
C GLU A 535 37.85 49.18 -55.67
N LYS A 536 38.39 49.99 -54.75
CA LYS A 536 39.02 51.28 -55.07
C LYS A 536 40.26 51.10 -55.95
N ALA A 537 41.15 50.17 -55.61
CA ALA A 537 42.33 49.87 -56.40
C ALA A 537 41.97 49.42 -57.82
N ILE A 538 40.99 48.54 -57.97
CA ILE A 538 40.48 48.10 -59.28
C ILE A 538 39.90 49.28 -60.08
N LYS A 539 39.13 50.17 -59.44
CA LYS A 539 38.60 51.39 -60.09
C LYS A 539 39.72 52.30 -60.59
N GLU A 540 40.77 52.51 -59.80
CA GLU A 540 41.94 53.32 -60.17
C GLU A 540 42.73 52.68 -61.32
N LEU A 541 42.94 51.36 -61.31
CA LEU A 541 43.58 50.63 -62.42
C LEU A 541 42.77 50.75 -63.72
N LYS A 542 41.44 50.60 -63.65
CA LYS A 542 40.53 50.80 -64.80
C LYS A 542 40.62 52.22 -65.35
N ALA A 543 40.67 53.24 -64.48
CA ALA A 543 40.81 54.64 -64.88
C ALA A 543 42.16 54.92 -65.56
N ALA A 544 43.22 54.17 -65.22
CA ALA A 544 44.52 54.23 -65.88
C ALA A 544 44.61 53.43 -67.19
N GLY A 545 43.50 52.86 -67.69
CA GLY A 545 43.46 52.09 -68.94
C GLY A 545 43.83 50.61 -68.82
N ILE A 546 44.04 50.11 -67.60
CA ILE A 546 44.41 48.72 -67.33
C ILE A 546 43.13 47.90 -67.15
N THR A 547 42.79 47.08 -68.16
CA THR A 547 41.54 46.29 -68.19
C THR A 547 41.76 44.78 -68.09
N GLY A 548 43.01 44.32 -67.94
CA GLY A 548 43.33 42.90 -67.84
C GLY A 548 42.79 42.27 -66.56
N GLN A 549 42.02 41.19 -66.68
CA GLN A 549 41.37 40.54 -65.54
C GLN A 549 42.39 39.95 -64.55
N ILE A 550 43.53 39.47 -65.04
CA ILE A 550 44.63 38.92 -64.24
C ILE A 550 45.07 39.89 -63.13
N TYR A 551 45.10 41.20 -63.42
CA TYR A 551 45.48 42.22 -62.45
C TYR A 551 44.41 42.41 -61.37
N PHE A 552 43.13 42.37 -61.73
CA PHE A 552 42.04 42.47 -60.77
C PHE A 552 41.98 41.24 -59.88
N ASP A 553 42.28 40.06 -60.44
CA ASP A 553 42.34 38.81 -59.68
C ASP A 553 43.52 38.84 -58.68
N GLN A 554 44.68 39.37 -59.06
CA GLN A 554 45.81 39.58 -58.14
C GLN A 554 45.46 40.56 -57.00
N ILE A 555 44.81 41.68 -57.32
CA ILE A 555 44.32 42.62 -56.30
C ILE A 555 43.29 41.95 -55.38
N ASN A 556 42.36 41.17 -55.93
CA ASN A 556 41.36 40.45 -55.17
C ASN A 556 41.95 39.35 -54.28
N LYS A 557 43.07 38.73 -54.68
CA LYS A 557 43.83 37.76 -53.89
C LYS A 557 44.61 38.38 -52.72
N ALA A 558 44.89 39.69 -52.75
CA ALA A 558 45.63 40.35 -51.69
C ALA A 558 44.91 40.26 -50.33
N LYS A 559 45.66 39.97 -49.27
CA LYS A 559 45.10 39.73 -47.93
C LYS A 559 45.08 40.97 -47.04
N THR A 560 45.77 42.04 -47.41
CA THR A 560 45.90 43.27 -46.60
C THR A 560 45.72 44.51 -47.47
N ILE A 561 45.28 45.62 -46.86
CA ILE A 561 45.09 46.90 -47.56
C ILE A 561 46.43 47.40 -48.11
N GLU A 562 47.50 47.27 -47.32
CA GLU A 562 48.86 47.62 -47.75
C GLU A 562 49.31 46.79 -48.95
N GLY A 563 49.00 45.49 -48.97
CA GLY A 563 49.29 44.62 -50.10
C GLY A 563 48.50 45.00 -51.36
N VAL A 564 47.22 45.35 -51.20
CA VAL A 564 46.38 45.90 -52.29
C VAL A 564 47.00 47.15 -52.87
N GLU A 565 47.43 48.08 -52.01
CA GLU A 565 48.01 49.36 -52.46
C GLU A 565 49.39 49.18 -53.10
N ALA A 566 50.24 48.31 -52.55
CA ALA A 566 51.53 47.98 -53.12
C ALA A 566 51.40 47.35 -54.52
N LEU A 567 50.54 46.34 -54.66
CA LEU A 567 50.27 45.67 -55.95
C LEU A 567 49.70 46.65 -56.98
N LYS A 568 48.73 47.47 -56.57
CA LYS A 568 48.17 48.52 -57.45
C LYS A 568 49.26 49.45 -57.97
N ASN A 569 50.14 49.93 -57.08
CA ASN A 569 51.21 50.85 -57.44
C ASN A 569 52.26 50.20 -58.35
N GLU A 570 52.58 48.93 -58.13
CA GLU A 570 53.48 48.16 -58.99
C GLU A 570 52.89 47.95 -60.39
N ILE A 571 51.61 47.57 -60.48
CA ILE A 571 50.89 47.40 -61.74
C ILE A 571 50.85 48.74 -62.52
N LEU A 572 50.55 49.86 -61.84
CA LEU A 572 50.57 51.19 -62.45
C LEU A 572 51.97 51.59 -62.94
N LYS A 573 53.02 51.26 -62.18
CA LYS A 573 54.42 51.55 -62.54
C LYS A 573 54.85 50.76 -63.79
N ALA A 574 54.53 49.46 -63.83
CA ALA A 574 54.80 48.61 -64.99
C ALA A 574 54.05 49.10 -66.24
N HIS A 575 52.79 49.51 -66.08
CA HIS A 575 52.00 50.06 -67.19
C HIS A 575 52.58 51.37 -67.73
N LYS A 576 53.01 52.30 -66.85
CA LYS A 576 53.68 53.55 -67.28
C LYS A 576 55.01 53.30 -67.98
N ALA A 577 55.82 52.38 -67.46
CA ALA A 577 57.09 52.00 -68.09
C ALA A 577 56.90 51.39 -69.49
N SER A 578 55.75 50.76 -69.76
CA SER A 578 55.40 50.27 -71.09
C SER A 578 54.94 51.35 -72.08
N GLN A 579 54.66 52.57 -71.60
CA GLN A 579 54.21 53.71 -72.42
C GLN A 579 55.32 54.75 -72.69
N GLU A 580 56.46 54.71 -71.99
CA GLU A 580 57.59 55.62 -72.26
C GLU A 580 58.47 55.10 -73.41
N GLU A 581 58.52 55.86 -74.50
CA GLU A 581 59.43 55.67 -75.62
C GLU A 581 60.88 56.01 -75.18
N ASP A 582 61.66 55.01 -74.75
CA ASP A 582 63.14 54.90 -74.91
C ASP A 582 63.82 53.99 -73.86
N GLY A 583 63.27 52.79 -73.60
CA GLY A 583 63.93 51.73 -72.82
C GLY A 583 63.67 50.33 -73.41
N PRO A 584 64.48 49.30 -73.11
CA PRO A 584 64.37 47.99 -73.76
C PRO A 584 62.98 47.39 -73.50
N LYS A 585 62.20 47.24 -74.58
CA LYS A 585 60.84 46.69 -74.57
C LYS A 585 60.85 45.23 -74.08
N VAL A 586 60.59 45.02 -72.80
CA VAL A 586 60.00 43.77 -72.30
C VAL A 586 58.50 43.93 -72.41
N THR A 587 57.84 43.04 -73.15
CA THR A 587 56.38 43.11 -73.31
C THR A 587 55.68 42.87 -71.97
N ILE A 588 54.49 43.46 -71.76
CA ILE A 588 53.70 43.24 -70.52
C ILE A 588 53.51 41.72 -70.26
N ASP A 589 53.36 40.94 -71.33
CA ASP A 589 53.21 39.48 -71.28
C ASP A 589 54.48 38.76 -70.80
N GLU A 590 55.67 39.23 -71.16
CA GLU A 590 56.94 38.67 -70.69
C GLU A 590 57.19 38.95 -69.20
N TRP A 591 56.82 40.14 -68.71
CA TRP A 591 56.93 40.47 -67.29
C TRP A 591 55.98 39.63 -66.43
N LEU A 592 54.74 39.45 -66.89
CA LEU A 592 53.75 38.60 -66.22
C LEU A 592 54.19 37.14 -66.14
N LEU A 593 54.80 36.61 -67.21
CA LEU A 593 55.32 35.24 -67.22
C LEU A 593 56.44 35.05 -66.18
N ILE A 594 57.31 36.04 -65.99
CA ILE A 594 58.39 36.00 -65.00
C ILE A 594 57.83 35.97 -63.57
N ASN A 595 56.83 36.81 -63.27
CA ASN A 595 56.23 36.85 -61.93
C ASN A 595 55.38 35.62 -61.64
N ALA A 596 54.58 35.13 -62.60
CA ALA A 596 53.84 33.89 -62.42
C ALA A 596 54.76 32.70 -62.09
N LYS A 597 55.94 32.62 -62.74
CA LYS A 597 56.97 31.61 -62.41
C LYS A 597 57.49 31.75 -60.99
N LYS A 598 57.76 32.98 -60.56
CA LYS A 598 58.25 33.27 -59.22
C LYS A 598 57.21 32.91 -58.15
N ASP A 599 55.97 33.34 -58.32
CA ASP A 599 54.87 33.08 -57.38
C ASP A 599 54.58 31.57 -57.29
N ALA A 600 54.57 30.86 -58.42
CA ALA A 600 54.40 29.42 -58.43
C ALA A 600 55.52 28.68 -57.67
N ILE A 601 56.76 29.14 -57.79
CA ILE A 601 57.90 28.60 -57.03
C ILE A 601 57.75 28.89 -55.53
N GLU A 602 57.31 30.09 -55.14
CA GLU A 602 57.08 30.45 -53.73
C GLU A 602 55.93 29.63 -53.11
N GLU A 603 54.83 29.42 -53.85
CA GLU A 603 53.72 28.57 -53.40
C GLU A 603 54.13 27.09 -53.25
N LEU A 604 54.94 26.56 -54.18
CA LEU A 604 55.50 25.21 -54.05
C LEU A 604 56.41 25.10 -52.81
N LYS A 605 57.26 26.09 -52.57
CA LYS A 605 58.10 26.15 -51.35
C LYS A 605 57.26 26.20 -50.07
N ALA A 606 56.20 27.00 -50.06
CA ALA A 606 55.28 27.09 -48.93
C ALA A 606 54.52 25.78 -48.68
N ALA A 607 54.27 25.00 -49.72
CA ALA A 607 53.72 23.65 -49.63
C ALA A 607 54.76 22.56 -49.24
N GLY A 608 56.00 22.95 -48.90
CA GLY A 608 57.07 22.02 -48.49
C GLY A 608 57.83 21.38 -49.65
N ILE A 609 57.59 21.80 -50.88
CA ILE A 609 58.21 21.26 -52.10
C ILE A 609 59.43 22.12 -52.44
N THR A 610 60.63 21.64 -52.12
CA THR A 610 61.90 22.40 -52.27
C THR A 610 62.81 21.88 -53.39
N GLY A 611 62.41 20.83 -54.11
CA GLY A 611 63.21 20.21 -55.17
C GLY A 611 63.41 21.14 -56.38
N GLN A 612 64.68 21.41 -56.70
CA GLN A 612 65.06 22.34 -57.77
C GLN A 612 64.56 21.91 -59.16
N ILE A 613 64.42 20.61 -59.39
CA ILE A 613 63.90 20.03 -60.65
C ILE A 613 62.51 20.58 -60.99
N TYR A 614 61.65 20.77 -59.98
CA TYR A 614 60.30 21.30 -60.16
C TYR A 614 60.32 22.81 -60.45
N PHE A 615 61.20 23.56 -59.80
CA PHE A 615 61.38 24.99 -60.08
C PHE A 615 61.93 25.23 -61.49
N ASP A 616 62.82 24.37 -61.96
CA ASP A 616 63.34 24.44 -63.33
C ASP A 616 62.27 24.12 -64.37
N GLN A 617 61.34 23.20 -64.08
CA GLN A 617 60.18 22.94 -64.94
C GLN A 617 59.24 24.14 -65.02
N ILE A 618 58.95 24.77 -63.89
CA ILE A 618 58.18 26.02 -63.82
C ILE A 618 58.88 27.14 -64.61
N ASN A 619 60.19 27.30 -64.43
CA ASN A 619 60.97 28.33 -65.12
C ASN A 619 61.04 28.13 -66.64
N LYS A 620 60.93 26.89 -67.13
CA LYS A 620 60.89 26.56 -68.57
C LYS A 620 59.53 26.80 -69.23
N ALA A 621 58.45 26.97 -68.46
CA ALA A 621 57.13 27.22 -69.02
C ALA A 621 57.09 28.52 -69.85
N LYS A 622 56.40 28.49 -70.99
CA LYS A 622 56.36 29.63 -71.94
C LYS A 622 55.10 30.48 -71.81
N THR A 623 54.12 30.05 -71.03
CA THR A 623 52.84 30.74 -70.81
C THR A 623 52.48 30.69 -69.32
N ILE A 624 51.70 31.67 -68.86
CA ILE A 624 51.25 31.76 -67.47
C ILE A 624 50.34 30.58 -67.12
N GLU A 625 49.42 30.22 -68.03
CA GLU A 625 48.57 29.02 -67.88
C GLU A 625 49.40 27.74 -67.77
N GLY A 626 50.50 27.64 -68.51
CA GLY A 626 51.44 26.51 -68.41
C GLY A 626 52.15 26.46 -67.06
N VAL A 627 52.50 27.61 -66.49
CA VAL A 627 53.07 27.71 -65.12
C VAL A 627 52.07 27.24 -64.07
N GLU A 628 50.82 27.72 -64.14
CA GLU A 628 49.76 27.37 -63.19
C GLU A 628 49.38 25.89 -63.27
N ALA A 629 49.28 25.34 -64.49
CA ALA A 629 48.99 23.92 -64.71
C ALA A 629 50.08 23.00 -64.13
N LEU A 630 51.36 23.30 -64.40
CA LEU A 630 52.49 22.54 -63.86
C LEU A 630 52.54 22.63 -62.33
N LYS A 631 52.35 23.82 -61.75
CA LYS A 631 52.29 24.01 -60.30
C LYS A 631 51.22 23.12 -59.66
N ASN A 632 50.00 23.11 -60.23
CA ASN A 632 48.89 22.35 -59.69
C ASN A 632 49.09 20.84 -59.82
N GLU A 633 49.71 20.38 -60.91
CA GLU A 633 50.09 18.97 -61.10
C GLU A 633 51.10 18.53 -60.03
N ILE A 634 52.12 19.35 -59.78
CA ILE A 634 53.15 19.11 -58.75
C ILE A 634 52.52 19.08 -57.34
N LEU A 635 51.65 20.04 -57.00
CA LEU A 635 50.95 20.07 -55.71
C LEU A 635 50.00 18.88 -55.53
N LYS A 636 49.34 18.44 -56.59
CA LYS A 636 48.42 17.29 -56.56
C LYS A 636 49.18 15.98 -56.32
N ALA A 637 50.32 15.78 -56.98
CA ALA A 637 51.19 14.63 -56.73
C ALA A 637 51.72 14.62 -55.29
N HIS A 638 52.06 15.80 -54.75
CA HIS A 638 52.51 15.93 -53.36
C HIS A 638 51.41 15.58 -52.33
N LYS A 639 50.16 16.02 -52.55
CA LYS A 639 49.03 15.69 -51.67
C LYS A 639 48.68 14.20 -51.66
N ALA A 640 48.78 13.52 -52.81
CA ALA A 640 48.50 12.08 -52.90
C ALA A 640 49.49 11.22 -52.08
N SER A 641 50.68 11.73 -51.76
CA SER A 641 51.66 11.06 -50.89
C SER A 641 51.47 11.29 -49.38
N GLN A 642 50.49 12.11 -48.97
CA GLN A 642 50.21 12.40 -47.56
C GLN A 642 49.01 11.64 -46.98
N GLU A 643 48.33 10.82 -47.77
CA GLU A 643 47.21 9.96 -47.35
C GLU A 643 47.62 8.48 -47.28
N GLU A 644 48.61 8.11 -46.46
CA GLU A 644 48.69 6.76 -45.87
C GLU A 644 49.21 6.85 -44.42
N ASP A 645 48.43 6.24 -43.50
CA ASP A 645 48.64 6.26 -42.04
C ASP A 645 49.94 5.56 -41.62
N GLY A 646 50.94 6.35 -41.23
CA GLY A 646 52.19 5.90 -40.60
C GLY A 646 52.72 6.95 -39.61
N PRO A 647 53.64 6.61 -38.70
CA PRO A 647 53.98 7.45 -37.55
C PRO A 647 54.50 8.83 -37.98
N LYS A 648 53.98 9.90 -37.37
CA LYS A 648 54.40 11.29 -37.61
C LYS A 648 55.88 11.48 -37.29
N VAL A 649 56.70 11.41 -38.34
CA VAL A 649 58.10 11.79 -38.41
C VAL A 649 58.17 13.13 -39.18
N THR A 650 59.11 14.02 -38.86
CA THR A 650 59.17 15.34 -39.51
C THR A 650 59.42 15.22 -41.02
N ILE A 651 58.95 16.16 -41.84
CA ILE A 651 59.04 16.07 -43.33
C ILE A 651 60.50 15.88 -43.79
N ASP A 652 61.45 16.53 -43.13
CA ASP A 652 62.89 16.40 -43.41
C ASP A 652 63.43 15.00 -43.07
N GLU A 653 62.95 14.39 -41.99
CA GLU A 653 63.29 13.01 -41.63
C GLU A 653 62.65 12.00 -42.59
N TRP A 654 61.43 12.25 -43.08
CA TRP A 654 60.77 11.38 -44.07
C TRP A 654 61.50 11.41 -45.42
N LEU A 655 61.90 12.58 -45.90
CA LEU A 655 62.68 12.73 -47.13
C LEU A 655 64.08 12.13 -47.00
N LEU A 656 64.72 12.25 -45.83
CA LEU A 656 66.01 11.61 -45.55
C LEU A 656 65.91 10.08 -45.57
N ILE A 657 64.82 9.51 -45.02
CA ILE A 657 64.59 8.06 -45.04
C ILE A 657 64.40 7.55 -46.47
N ASN A 658 63.64 8.26 -47.31
CA ASN A 658 63.43 7.85 -48.70
C ASN A 658 64.70 8.03 -49.55
N ALA A 659 65.44 9.12 -49.40
CA ALA A 659 66.73 9.29 -50.08
C ALA A 659 67.73 8.17 -49.74
N LYS A 660 67.76 7.72 -48.48
CA LYS A 660 68.58 6.57 -48.05
C LYS A 660 68.13 5.27 -48.73
N LYS A 661 66.83 5.05 -48.82
CA LYS A 661 66.24 3.87 -49.45
C LYS A 661 66.57 3.82 -50.94
N ASP A 662 66.35 4.92 -51.66
CA ASP A 662 66.60 5.01 -53.11
C ASP A 662 68.10 4.85 -53.40
N ALA A 663 68.98 5.45 -52.58
CA ALA A 663 70.42 5.27 -52.71
C ALA A 663 70.87 3.81 -52.50
N ILE A 664 70.25 3.09 -51.57
CA ILE A 664 70.54 1.66 -51.35
C ILE A 664 70.04 0.82 -52.53
N GLU A 665 68.86 1.12 -53.09
CA GLU A 665 68.33 0.41 -54.25
C GLU A 665 69.19 0.63 -55.51
N GLU A 666 69.69 1.85 -55.75
CA GLU A 666 70.62 2.14 -56.84
C GLU A 666 71.98 1.44 -56.67
N LEU A 667 72.51 1.37 -55.45
CA LEU A 667 73.75 0.62 -55.16
C LEU A 667 73.57 -0.88 -55.41
N LYS A 668 72.42 -1.45 -55.01
CA LYS A 668 72.05 -2.84 -55.30
C LYS A 668 71.93 -3.10 -56.80
N ALA A 669 71.30 -2.18 -57.54
CA ALA A 669 71.19 -2.27 -59.00
C ALA A 669 72.54 -2.21 -59.71
N ALA A 670 73.53 -1.53 -59.11
CA ALA A 670 74.92 -1.49 -59.58
C ALA A 670 75.77 -2.71 -59.16
N GLY A 671 75.17 -3.73 -58.52
CA GLY A 671 75.85 -4.97 -58.12
C GLY A 671 76.58 -4.89 -56.77
N ILE A 672 76.41 -3.80 -56.02
CA ILE A 672 77.02 -3.58 -54.72
C ILE A 672 76.05 -4.09 -53.66
N THR A 673 76.35 -5.23 -53.04
CA THR A 673 75.45 -5.91 -52.11
C THR A 673 75.94 -5.94 -50.65
N SER A 674 77.02 -5.22 -50.33
CA SER A 674 77.59 -5.21 -48.97
C SER A 674 76.82 -4.30 -48.02
N ASP A 675 76.35 -4.88 -46.91
CA ASP A 675 75.60 -4.21 -45.85
C ASP A 675 76.37 -3.08 -45.17
N PHE A 676 77.71 -3.11 -45.25
CA PHE A 676 78.56 -2.02 -44.75
C PHE A 676 78.26 -0.69 -45.47
N TYR A 677 78.13 -0.72 -46.80
CA TYR A 677 77.83 0.47 -47.59
C TYR A 677 76.40 0.95 -47.36
N PHE A 678 75.45 0.04 -47.20
CA PHE A 678 74.08 0.38 -46.84
C PHE A 678 74.00 1.02 -45.45
N ASN A 679 74.81 0.54 -44.50
CA ASN A 679 74.90 1.12 -43.16
C ASN A 679 75.53 2.53 -43.16
N LEU A 680 76.51 2.80 -44.04
CA LEU A 680 77.04 4.15 -44.22
C LEU A 680 75.99 5.11 -44.76
N ILE A 681 75.23 4.69 -45.78
CA ILE A 681 74.09 5.44 -46.31
C ILE A 681 73.04 5.67 -45.22
N ASN A 682 72.70 4.65 -44.45
CA ASN A 682 71.70 4.75 -43.37
C ASN A 682 72.13 5.67 -42.22
N LYS A 683 73.44 5.81 -41.96
CA LYS A 683 73.99 6.71 -40.94
C LYS A 683 74.06 8.18 -41.37
N ALA A 684 73.90 8.49 -42.65
CA ALA A 684 73.94 9.87 -43.15
C ALA A 684 72.82 10.71 -42.53
N LYS A 685 73.12 11.96 -42.18
CA LYS A 685 72.17 12.85 -41.49
C LYS A 685 71.46 13.85 -42.41
N THR A 686 71.85 13.94 -43.67
CA THR A 686 71.29 14.86 -44.68
C THR A 686 71.15 14.17 -46.03
N ILE A 687 70.22 14.64 -46.86
CA ILE A 687 69.94 14.07 -48.20
C ILE A 687 71.14 14.27 -49.12
N GLU A 688 71.78 15.44 -49.10
CA GLU A 688 73.01 15.70 -49.87
C GLU A 688 74.17 14.77 -49.45
N GLY A 689 74.27 14.44 -48.16
CA GLY A 689 75.26 13.49 -47.65
C GLY A 689 75.01 12.05 -48.13
N VAL A 690 73.74 11.65 -48.28
CA VAL A 690 73.35 10.36 -48.86
C VAL A 690 73.74 10.28 -50.34
N GLU A 691 73.43 11.32 -51.12
CA GLU A 691 73.75 11.39 -52.55
C GLU A 691 75.27 11.38 -52.80
N ALA A 692 76.03 12.13 -51.99
CA ALA A 692 77.50 12.19 -52.08
C ALA A 692 78.15 10.84 -51.77
N LEU A 693 77.74 10.18 -50.68
CA LEU A 693 78.24 8.85 -50.30
C LEU A 693 77.90 7.79 -51.36
N LYS A 694 76.66 7.80 -51.88
CA LYS A 694 76.24 6.89 -52.96
C LYS A 694 77.15 7.03 -54.18
N ASN A 695 77.40 8.25 -54.62
CA ASN A 695 78.21 8.53 -55.80
C ASN A 695 79.69 8.17 -55.59
N GLU A 696 80.22 8.37 -54.38
CA GLU A 696 81.59 7.96 -54.02
C GLU A 696 81.73 6.43 -54.00
N ILE A 697 80.74 5.71 -53.45
CA ILE A 697 80.69 4.25 -53.42
C ILE A 697 80.58 3.69 -54.86
N LEU A 698 79.72 4.25 -55.71
CA LEU A 698 79.61 3.85 -57.12
C LEU A 698 80.89 4.14 -57.91
N LYS A 699 81.58 5.25 -57.62
CA LYS A 699 82.84 5.61 -58.26
C LYS A 699 83.98 4.67 -57.86
N ALA A 700 84.07 4.33 -56.57
CA ALA A 700 85.03 3.34 -56.07
C ALA A 700 84.76 1.94 -56.63
N HIS A 701 83.48 1.55 -56.73
CA HIS A 701 83.10 0.29 -57.35
C HIS A 701 83.44 0.22 -58.84
N LYS A 702 83.22 1.31 -59.60
CA LYS A 702 83.65 1.40 -61.01
C LYS A 702 85.17 1.38 -61.16
N ALA A 703 85.92 2.01 -60.27
CA ALA A 703 87.39 1.95 -60.26
C ALA A 703 87.94 0.55 -59.96
N SER A 704 87.15 -0.32 -59.30
CA SER A 704 87.53 -1.73 -59.08
C SER A 704 87.21 -2.65 -60.27
N GLN A 705 86.54 -2.14 -61.31
CA GLN A 705 86.18 -2.90 -62.51
C GLN A 705 87.08 -2.61 -63.73
N GLU A 706 88.03 -1.67 -63.64
CA GLU A 706 89.00 -1.37 -64.73
C GLU A 706 90.47 -1.58 -64.29
N GLU A 707 91.05 -2.66 -64.85
CA GLU A 707 92.46 -3.03 -65.10
C GLU A 707 93.46 -3.49 -63.99
N ASP A 708 93.87 -4.77 -64.16
CA ASP A 708 95.19 -5.44 -64.05
C ASP A 708 96.21 -5.10 -62.93
N GLY A 709 96.16 -5.89 -61.85
CA GLY A 709 97.21 -6.10 -60.83
C GLY A 709 96.87 -7.32 -59.95
N PRO A 710 97.80 -7.94 -59.19
CA PRO A 710 97.58 -9.26 -58.61
C PRO A 710 96.37 -9.24 -57.66
N LYS A 711 95.35 -10.02 -58.03
CA LYS A 711 94.05 -10.11 -57.36
C LYS A 711 94.22 -10.60 -55.93
N VAL A 712 94.33 -9.66 -55.01
CA VAL A 712 93.95 -9.86 -53.60
C VAL A 712 92.45 -9.64 -53.54
N THR A 713 91.73 -10.61 -53.01
CA THR A 713 90.25 -10.53 -52.95
C THR A 713 89.83 -9.33 -52.09
N ILE A 714 88.68 -8.72 -52.38
CA ILE A 714 88.14 -7.58 -51.60
C ILE A 714 88.10 -7.92 -50.09
N ASP A 715 87.82 -9.20 -49.78
CA ASP A 715 87.79 -9.74 -48.42
C ASP A 715 89.19 -9.77 -47.77
N GLU A 716 90.26 -10.05 -48.52
CA GLU A 716 91.63 -10.00 -48.01
C GLU A 716 92.12 -8.56 -47.76
N TRP A 717 91.74 -7.60 -48.60
CA TRP A 717 92.09 -6.18 -48.39
C TRP A 717 91.38 -5.60 -47.16
N LEU A 718 90.09 -5.90 -47.00
CA LEU A 718 89.31 -5.49 -45.84
C LEU A 718 89.81 -6.16 -44.54
N LEU A 719 90.25 -7.42 -44.61
CA LEU A 719 90.85 -8.13 -43.48
C LEU A 719 92.17 -7.50 -43.03
N ILE A 720 93.00 -7.02 -43.96
CA ILE A 720 94.27 -6.35 -43.63
C ILE A 720 94.03 -5.02 -42.91
N ASN A 721 93.04 -4.23 -43.36
CA ASN A 721 92.70 -2.96 -42.71
C ASN A 721 92.01 -3.16 -41.35
N ALA A 722 91.08 -4.10 -41.23
CA ALA A 722 90.46 -4.42 -39.94
C ALA A 722 91.49 -4.84 -38.89
N LYS A 723 92.53 -5.61 -39.27
CA LYS A 723 93.65 -5.96 -38.38
C LYS A 723 94.44 -4.74 -37.93
N LYS A 724 94.67 -3.80 -38.85
CA LYS A 724 95.43 -2.58 -38.58
C LYS A 724 94.67 -1.66 -37.62
N ASP A 725 93.38 -1.44 -37.88
CA ASP A 725 92.51 -0.61 -37.06
C ASP A 725 92.31 -1.21 -35.66
N ALA A 726 92.12 -2.54 -35.55
CA ALA A 726 92.02 -3.23 -34.27
C ALA A 726 93.30 -3.11 -33.42
N ILE A 727 94.48 -3.15 -34.05
CA ILE A 727 95.76 -2.95 -33.35
C ILE A 727 95.92 -1.49 -32.90
N GLU A 728 95.48 -0.51 -33.71
CA GLU A 728 95.50 0.91 -33.33
C GLU A 728 94.53 1.21 -32.17
N GLU A 729 93.34 0.62 -32.15
CA GLU A 729 92.39 0.73 -31.05
C GLU A 729 92.89 0.08 -29.75
N LEU A 730 93.52 -1.11 -29.83
CA LEU A 730 94.13 -1.75 -28.65
C LEU A 730 95.28 -0.92 -28.08
N LYS A 731 96.11 -0.29 -28.94
CA LYS A 731 97.15 0.65 -28.51
C LYS A 731 96.55 1.89 -27.86
N ALA A 732 95.46 2.43 -28.41
CA ALA A 732 94.75 3.58 -27.82
C ALA A 732 94.12 3.25 -26.46
N ALA A 733 93.71 2.00 -26.23
CA ALA A 733 93.24 1.49 -24.95
C ALA A 733 94.36 1.13 -23.95
N GLY A 734 95.63 1.44 -24.27
CA GLY A 734 96.78 1.22 -23.38
C GLY A 734 97.34 -0.21 -23.40
N ILE A 735 96.87 -1.07 -24.31
CA ILE A 735 97.30 -2.47 -24.44
C ILE A 735 98.44 -2.53 -25.46
N THR A 736 99.68 -2.60 -24.99
CA THR A 736 100.89 -2.51 -25.85
C THR A 736 101.67 -3.83 -25.98
N GLY A 737 101.13 -4.94 -25.47
CA GLY A 737 101.79 -6.26 -25.51
C GLY A 737 101.74 -6.90 -26.90
N GLN A 738 102.90 -7.24 -27.46
CA GLN A 738 103.03 -7.76 -28.83
C GLN A 738 102.28 -9.07 -29.08
N ILE A 739 102.14 -9.90 -28.03
CA ILE A 739 101.41 -11.18 -28.07
C ILE A 739 99.95 -10.98 -28.52
N TYR A 740 99.32 -9.88 -28.15
CA TYR A 740 97.94 -9.56 -28.53
C TYR A 740 97.81 -9.10 -29.99
N PHE A 741 98.79 -8.33 -30.48
CA PHE A 741 98.83 -7.91 -31.89
C PHE A 741 99.09 -9.09 -32.83
N ASP A 742 99.91 -10.04 -32.42
CA ASP A 742 100.15 -11.26 -33.18
C ASP A 742 98.92 -12.16 -33.24
N GLN A 743 98.07 -12.16 -32.20
CA GLN A 743 96.78 -12.85 -32.22
C GLN A 743 95.80 -12.20 -33.21
N ILE A 744 95.71 -10.87 -33.23
CA ILE A 744 94.91 -10.11 -34.21
C ILE A 744 95.41 -10.37 -35.65
N ASN A 745 96.72 -10.34 -35.86
CA ASN A 745 97.31 -10.56 -37.19
C ASN A 745 97.09 -11.99 -37.74
N LYS A 746 96.94 -12.99 -36.87
CA LYS A 746 96.66 -14.39 -37.24
C LYS A 746 95.19 -14.67 -37.59
N ALA A 747 94.27 -13.75 -37.28
CA ALA A 747 92.86 -13.92 -37.60
C ALA A 747 92.65 -14.01 -39.12
N LYS A 748 91.76 -14.88 -39.58
CA LYS A 748 91.53 -15.14 -41.02
C LYS A 748 90.27 -14.45 -41.56
N THR A 749 89.49 -13.78 -40.71
CA THR A 749 88.22 -13.11 -41.05
C THR A 749 88.07 -11.81 -40.25
N ILE A 750 87.32 -10.85 -40.79
CA ILE A 750 87.13 -9.51 -40.17
C ILE A 750 86.36 -9.62 -38.86
N GLU A 751 85.31 -10.44 -38.82
CA GLU A 751 84.58 -10.75 -37.59
C GLU A 751 85.47 -11.40 -36.54
N GLY A 752 86.42 -12.25 -36.96
CA GLY A 752 87.41 -12.85 -36.05
C GLY A 752 88.38 -11.82 -35.46
N VAL A 753 88.74 -10.79 -36.24
CA VAL A 753 89.56 -9.66 -35.77
C VAL A 753 88.81 -8.82 -34.74
N GLU A 754 87.54 -8.50 -35.01
CA GLU A 754 86.71 -7.70 -34.12
C GLU A 754 86.35 -8.47 -32.82
N ALA A 755 86.06 -9.76 -32.92
CA ALA A 755 85.81 -10.63 -31.77
C ALA A 755 87.04 -10.75 -30.87
N LEU A 756 88.23 -10.99 -31.44
CA LEU A 756 89.48 -11.05 -30.68
C LEU A 756 89.85 -9.69 -30.07
N LYS A 757 89.66 -8.58 -30.80
CA LYS A 757 89.85 -7.22 -30.28
C LYS A 757 88.97 -6.99 -29.05
N ASN A 758 87.69 -7.32 -29.16
CA ASN A 758 86.72 -7.15 -28.07
C ASN A 758 86.99 -8.10 -26.90
N GLU A 759 87.44 -9.32 -27.16
CA GLU A 759 87.86 -10.27 -26.11
C GLU A 759 89.11 -9.77 -25.37
N ILE A 760 90.10 -9.23 -26.09
CA ILE A 760 91.30 -8.63 -25.50
C ILE A 760 90.95 -7.38 -24.68
N LEU A 761 90.10 -6.51 -25.22
CA LEU A 761 89.58 -5.33 -24.50
C LEU A 761 88.75 -5.73 -23.28
N LYS A 762 87.93 -6.78 -23.36
CA LYS A 762 87.07 -7.27 -22.26
C LYS A 762 87.88 -7.99 -21.18
N ALA A 763 88.91 -8.75 -21.54
CA ALA A 763 89.84 -9.35 -20.59
C ALA A 763 90.70 -8.28 -19.88
N HIS A 764 90.90 -7.11 -20.50
CA HIS A 764 91.57 -5.95 -19.89
C HIS A 764 90.61 -4.95 -19.22
N ALA A 765 89.31 -5.02 -19.49
CA ALA A 765 88.26 -4.27 -18.82
C ALA A 765 87.80 -5.01 -17.56
N GLY A 766 88.60 -4.92 -16.49
CA GLY A 766 88.20 -5.39 -15.17
C GLY A 766 86.88 -4.76 -14.71
N ASN A 767 85.84 -5.59 -14.73
CA ASN A 767 84.48 -5.53 -14.18
C ASN A 767 83.56 -4.36 -14.57
N PRO A 768 82.42 -4.69 -15.20
CA PRO A 768 81.23 -4.93 -14.38
C PRO A 768 80.30 -6.06 -14.88
N GLY A 769 79.59 -6.70 -13.94
CA GLY A 769 78.22 -7.16 -14.19
C GLY A 769 77.85 -8.55 -13.68
N GLU A 770 76.57 -8.64 -13.26
CA GLU A 770 75.68 -9.81 -13.18
C GLU A 770 75.74 -10.67 -11.90
N LYS A 771 74.65 -11.18 -11.32
CA LYS A 771 73.22 -11.39 -11.69
C LYS A 771 72.43 -11.71 -10.40
N ASP A 772 71.10 -11.55 -10.40
CA ASP A 772 70.13 -12.08 -9.39
C ASP A 772 70.44 -13.55 -9.02
N PRO A 773 70.19 -14.07 -7.78
CA PRO A 773 68.87 -14.07 -7.09
C PRO A 773 68.89 -14.10 -5.52
N GLU A 774 67.70 -14.25 -4.92
CA GLU A 774 67.38 -14.69 -3.54
C GLU A 774 67.42 -13.69 -2.35
N THR A 775 66.25 -13.55 -1.71
CA THR A 775 65.94 -13.15 -0.32
C THR A 775 66.72 -13.96 0.74
N PRO A 776 66.66 -13.67 2.07
CA PRO A 776 66.30 -12.44 2.83
C PRO A 776 67.36 -12.11 3.94
N GLU A 777 67.48 -10.87 4.42
CA GLU A 777 67.92 -10.64 5.82
C GLU A 777 67.68 -9.21 6.31
N GLU A 778 67.27 -9.13 7.58
CA GLU A 778 66.81 -7.96 8.31
C GLU A 778 67.91 -7.03 8.82
N THR A 779 67.54 -5.75 8.93
CA THR A 779 68.00 -4.71 9.88
C THR A 779 69.48 -4.33 9.90
N LYS A 780 69.78 -3.14 9.36
CA LYS A 780 70.93 -2.34 9.85
C LYS A 780 70.94 -0.83 9.57
N ASN A 781 69.87 -0.23 9.04
CA ASN A 781 69.76 1.22 8.88
C ASN A 781 68.39 1.68 9.39
N GLY A 782 68.37 2.52 10.44
CA GLY A 782 67.13 3.19 10.90
C GLY A 782 66.58 4.15 9.83
N PHE A 783 65.27 4.39 9.88
CA PHE A 783 64.55 5.20 8.90
C PHE A 783 64.56 6.68 9.28
N ASP A 784 64.59 7.57 8.28
CA ASP A 784 64.61 9.02 8.54
C ASP A 784 63.26 9.55 9.04
N THR A 785 62.18 8.79 8.83
CA THR A 785 60.84 9.15 9.29
C THR A 785 60.11 7.96 9.94
N GLU A 786 59.26 8.27 10.93
CA GLU A 786 58.42 7.27 11.61
C GLU A 786 57.50 6.52 10.65
N ARG A 787 57.00 7.21 9.62
CA ARG A 787 56.13 6.63 8.60
C ARG A 787 56.86 5.58 7.76
N GLU A 788 58.13 5.80 7.42
CA GLU A 788 58.93 4.81 6.69
C GLU A 788 59.25 3.59 7.55
N ALA A 789 59.59 3.79 8.83
CA ALA A 789 59.75 2.70 9.80
C ALA A 789 58.45 1.89 9.96
N ARG A 790 57.30 2.56 9.94
CA ARG A 790 55.97 1.93 10.07
C ARG A 790 55.62 1.08 8.86
N ILE A 791 55.83 1.59 7.66
CA ILE A 791 55.57 0.84 6.42
C ILE A 791 56.51 -0.38 6.34
N ALA A 792 57.76 -0.22 6.75
CA ALA A 792 58.70 -1.34 6.81
C ALA A 792 58.29 -2.40 7.86
N ALA A 793 57.80 -1.97 9.02
CA ALA A 793 57.31 -2.87 10.07
C ALA A 793 56.03 -3.61 9.67
N GLU A 794 55.06 -2.92 9.05
CA GLU A 794 53.83 -3.51 8.53
C GLU A 794 54.13 -4.56 7.46
N LYS A 795 55.09 -4.29 6.56
CA LYS A 795 55.53 -5.23 5.53
C LYS A 795 56.30 -6.44 6.10
N ALA A 796 57.05 -6.24 7.18
CA ALA A 796 57.73 -7.32 7.88
C ALA A 796 56.73 -8.23 8.63
N LEU A 797 55.66 -7.65 9.19
CA LEU A 797 54.58 -8.37 9.87
C LEU A 797 53.70 -9.20 8.90
N GLU A 798 53.55 -8.75 7.65
CA GLU A 798 52.74 -9.45 6.63
C GLU A 798 53.28 -10.85 6.28
N ASN A 799 54.57 -11.10 6.56
CA ASN A 799 55.24 -12.38 6.28
C ASN A 799 55.80 -13.07 7.54
N ASP A 800 55.47 -12.58 8.74
CA ASP A 800 55.97 -13.13 10.01
C ASP A 800 54.84 -13.89 10.76
N PRO A 801 54.85 -15.24 10.75
CA PRO A 801 53.82 -16.03 11.42
C PRO A 801 53.96 -16.07 12.95
N VAL A 802 55.07 -15.55 13.50
CA VAL A 802 55.40 -15.58 14.93
C VAL A 802 55.05 -14.24 15.60
N ASN A 803 55.31 -13.12 14.93
CA ASN A 803 55.07 -11.79 15.46
C ASN A 803 53.72 -11.20 15.01
N LYS A 804 52.92 -10.69 15.96
CA LYS A 804 51.53 -10.19 15.75
C LYS A 804 51.40 -8.67 15.89
N SER A 805 52.47 -7.97 16.29
CA SER A 805 52.53 -6.51 16.43
C SER A 805 53.96 -5.99 16.22
N TYR A 806 54.12 -4.66 16.12
CA TYR A 806 55.42 -4.00 16.05
C TYR A 806 55.43 -2.72 16.91
N THR A 807 56.62 -2.30 17.34
CA THR A 807 56.86 -1.02 18.02
C THR A 807 57.81 -0.17 17.19
N ILE A 808 57.64 1.16 17.19
CA ILE A 808 58.57 2.10 16.55
C ILE A 808 59.17 2.98 17.63
N THR A 809 60.49 3.08 17.64
CA THR A 809 61.23 3.91 18.60
C THR A 809 62.19 4.84 17.85
N GLN A 810 62.26 6.09 18.29
CA GLN A 810 63.25 7.04 17.77
C GLN A 810 64.55 6.89 18.56
N GLY A 811 65.63 6.54 17.87
CA GLY A 811 66.97 6.46 18.45
C GLY A 811 67.56 7.84 18.77
N ALA A 812 68.61 7.86 19.58
CA ALA A 812 69.33 9.09 19.94
C ALA A 812 70.00 9.79 18.74
N ASP A 813 70.08 9.10 17.60
CA ASP A 813 70.56 9.57 16.29
C ASP A 813 69.46 10.24 15.44
N GLY A 814 68.23 10.34 15.96
CA GLY A 814 67.09 10.96 15.28
C GLY A 814 66.37 10.06 14.28
N LYS A 815 66.85 8.82 14.08
CA LYS A 815 66.27 7.84 13.16
C LYS A 815 65.27 6.92 13.88
N TYR A 816 64.32 6.38 13.13
CA TYR A 816 63.23 5.54 13.63
C TYR A 816 63.51 4.07 13.34
N TYR A 817 63.34 3.21 14.35
CA TYR A 817 63.61 1.78 14.31
C TYR A 817 62.34 1.01 14.65
N TYR A 818 62.07 -0.09 13.95
CA TYR A 818 60.94 -0.97 14.27
C TYR A 818 61.41 -2.29 14.90
N GLN A 819 60.61 -2.82 15.84
CA GLN A 819 60.84 -4.14 16.45
C GLN A 819 59.53 -4.93 16.47
N LEU A 820 59.56 -6.16 15.95
CA LEU A 820 58.39 -7.05 15.89
C LEU A 820 58.19 -7.80 17.21
N SER A 821 56.95 -8.06 17.60
CA SER A 821 56.59 -8.78 18.84
C SER A 821 55.42 -9.75 18.68
N PRO A 822 55.42 -10.89 19.42
CA PRO A 822 54.41 -11.95 19.30
C PRO A 822 53.09 -11.68 20.05
N VAL A 823 52.95 -10.54 20.73
CA VAL A 823 51.80 -10.23 21.60
C VAL A 823 50.63 -9.61 20.80
N GLU A 824 49.41 -10.06 21.07
CA GLU A 824 48.16 -9.57 20.46
C GLU A 824 47.87 -8.10 20.81
N LYS A 825 47.35 -7.39 19.80
CA LYS A 825 47.22 -5.92 19.63
C LYS A 825 46.52 -5.12 20.74
N GLY A 826 46.11 -5.73 21.84
CA GLY A 826 45.28 -5.10 22.87
C GLY A 826 45.98 -4.71 24.17
N LEU A 827 47.16 -5.25 24.52
CA LEU A 827 47.69 -5.09 25.89
C LEU A 827 48.78 -4.02 26.11
N GLU A 828 49.32 -3.36 25.08
CA GLU A 828 50.50 -2.47 25.25
C GLU A 828 50.28 -0.98 24.93
N ILE A 829 49.07 -0.57 24.54
CA ILE A 829 48.76 0.87 24.37
C ILE A 829 48.04 1.37 25.62
N GLY A 830 48.81 1.94 26.55
CA GLY A 830 48.28 2.65 27.71
C GLY A 830 47.84 4.07 27.32
N TYR A 831 46.55 4.34 27.39
CA TYR A 831 45.95 5.64 27.09
C TYR A 831 46.04 6.56 28.31
N GLU A 832 46.26 7.86 28.08
CA GLU A 832 46.36 8.84 29.17
C GLU A 832 45.02 9.02 29.88
N THR A 833 43.92 8.78 29.17
CA THR A 833 42.56 8.87 29.70
C THR A 833 41.76 7.60 29.48
N ARG A 834 40.83 7.32 30.40
CA ARG A 834 39.94 6.18 30.31
C ARG A 834 39.02 6.25 29.08
N GLU A 835 38.59 7.45 28.69
CA GLU A 835 37.72 7.66 27.52
C GLU A 835 38.41 7.31 26.20
N GLU A 836 39.71 7.61 26.07
CA GLU A 836 40.50 7.20 24.90
C GLU A 836 40.69 5.67 24.86
N ALA A 837 40.93 5.04 26.01
CA ALA A 837 40.98 3.57 26.10
C ALA A 837 39.63 2.92 25.77
N GLU A 838 38.51 3.52 26.18
CA GLU A 838 37.16 3.01 25.87
C GLU A 838 36.77 3.23 24.40
N ALA A 839 37.18 4.34 23.78
CA ALA A 839 36.96 4.57 22.36
C ALA A 839 37.74 3.56 21.50
N ALA A 840 39.02 3.34 21.83
CA ALA A 840 39.84 2.34 21.17
C ALA A 840 39.34 0.90 21.41
N ALA A 841 38.79 0.62 22.60
CA ALA A 841 38.16 -0.66 22.89
C ALA A 841 36.91 -0.93 22.03
N LYS A 842 36.08 0.10 21.80
CA LYS A 842 34.88 -0.02 20.96
C LYS A 842 35.22 -0.22 19.50
N GLU A 843 36.20 0.52 18.98
CA GLU A 843 36.69 0.34 17.60
C GLU A 843 37.33 -1.05 17.40
N ALA A 844 38.08 -1.52 18.39
CA ALA A 844 38.66 -2.86 18.36
C ALA A 844 37.58 -3.96 18.45
N LEU A 845 36.52 -3.75 19.24
CA LEU A 845 35.40 -4.68 19.38
C LEU A 845 34.53 -4.76 18.10
N GLU A 846 34.36 -3.64 17.39
CA GLU A 846 33.61 -3.59 16.12
C GLU A 846 34.30 -4.40 15.01
N ASN A 847 35.63 -4.60 15.12
CA ASN A 847 36.44 -5.37 14.19
C ASN A 847 36.82 -6.77 14.72
N ASP A 848 36.33 -7.18 15.90
CA ASP A 848 36.63 -8.47 16.53
C ASP A 848 35.46 -9.45 16.33
N PRO A 849 35.62 -10.51 15.51
CA PRO A 849 34.54 -11.45 15.21
C PRO A 849 34.27 -12.46 16.35
N ILE A 850 35.07 -12.47 17.42
CA ILE A 850 35.03 -13.49 18.48
C ILE A 850 34.57 -12.88 19.81
N ASN A 851 34.99 -11.67 20.14
CA ASN A 851 34.66 -11.02 21.42
C ASN A 851 33.44 -10.11 21.26
N ASN A 852 32.60 -10.02 22.30
CA ASN A 852 31.38 -9.16 22.30
C ASN A 852 31.35 -8.15 23.46
N ALA A 853 32.41 -8.09 24.27
CA ALA A 853 32.55 -7.17 25.39
C ALA A 853 34.00 -6.69 25.54
N TYR A 854 34.18 -5.58 26.26
CA TYR A 854 35.50 -5.05 26.62
C TYR A 854 35.53 -4.59 28.08
N GLU A 855 36.72 -4.54 28.67
CA GLU A 855 36.98 -3.98 30.00
C GLU A 855 38.16 -3.01 29.94
N VAL A 856 38.09 -1.89 30.67
CA VAL A 856 39.17 -0.89 30.76
C VAL A 856 39.65 -0.75 32.20
N ASN A 857 40.95 -0.96 32.41
CA ASN A 857 41.60 -0.95 33.72
C ASN A 857 42.79 0.01 33.74
N GLN A 858 43.00 0.70 34.87
CA GLN A 858 44.18 1.57 35.04
C GLN A 858 45.38 0.75 35.52
N GLY A 859 46.49 0.83 34.80
CA GLY A 859 47.76 0.22 35.15
C GLY A 859 48.49 0.98 36.27
N ALA A 860 49.51 0.33 36.85
CA ALA A 860 50.32 0.90 37.93
C ALA A 860 51.16 2.14 37.52
N ASP A 861 51.25 2.39 36.21
CA ASP A 861 51.89 3.53 35.56
C ASP A 861 50.94 4.72 35.33
N GLY A 862 49.68 4.60 35.75
CA GLY A 862 48.65 5.65 35.64
C GLY A 862 47.92 5.70 34.30
N ARG A 863 48.29 4.84 33.34
CA ARG A 863 47.65 4.75 32.02
C ARG A 863 46.50 3.74 32.02
N TYR A 864 45.54 3.91 31.12
CA TYR A 864 44.37 3.04 30.98
C TYR A 864 44.57 2.06 29.84
N TYR A 865 44.26 0.79 30.09
CA TYR A 865 44.42 -0.32 29.16
C TYR A 865 43.08 -1.02 28.96
N PHE A 866 42.77 -1.46 27.74
CA PHE A 866 41.56 -2.21 27.46
C PHE A 866 41.83 -3.66 27.07
N ARG A 867 40.89 -4.56 27.37
CA ARG A 867 40.92 -5.95 26.92
C ARG A 867 39.56 -6.36 26.39
N LEU A 868 39.54 -7.02 25.23
CA LEU A 868 38.34 -7.62 24.66
C LEU A 868 38.14 -9.04 25.21
N PHE A 869 36.89 -9.42 25.43
CA PHE A 869 36.53 -10.77 25.85
C PHE A 869 35.11 -11.13 25.40
N TYR A 870 34.81 -12.43 25.34
CA TYR A 870 33.47 -12.94 25.08
C TYR A 870 32.69 -13.11 26.40
N LYS A 871 31.50 -12.51 26.46
CA LYS A 871 30.55 -12.62 27.56
C LYS A 871 29.30 -13.34 27.07
N GLU A 872 29.08 -14.54 27.61
CA GLU A 872 27.89 -15.35 27.33
C GLU A 872 26.69 -14.76 28.09
N GLU A 873 25.65 -14.30 27.40
CA GLU A 873 24.47 -13.69 28.05
C GLU A 873 23.55 -14.76 28.64
N GLU A 874 23.62 -14.95 29.96
CA GLU A 874 22.60 -15.64 30.74
C GLU A 874 21.40 -14.70 31.03
N GLN A 875 20.20 -15.10 30.60
CA GLN A 875 18.95 -14.54 31.10
C GLN A 875 18.76 -14.87 32.59
N LYS A 876 18.46 -13.85 33.44
CA LYS A 876 17.56 -13.91 34.61
C LYS A 876 17.49 -12.58 35.42
N PRO A 877 16.60 -12.43 36.43
CA PRO A 877 15.30 -11.75 36.38
C PRO A 877 15.28 -10.46 37.23
N GLY A 878 14.14 -9.74 37.22
CA GLY A 878 14.00 -8.43 37.87
C GLY A 878 14.18 -8.39 39.40
N GLU A 879 14.63 -7.23 39.88
CA GLU A 879 14.63 -6.86 41.30
C GLU A 879 14.34 -5.35 41.45
N LYS A 880 13.42 -5.02 42.37
CA LYS A 880 12.99 -3.68 42.79
C LYS A 880 13.92 -3.15 43.90
N ASP A 881 14.18 -1.84 43.96
CA ASP A 881 13.74 -0.83 44.97
C ASP A 881 14.98 0.04 45.33
N PRO A 882 14.93 1.24 45.97
CA PRO A 882 13.81 1.89 46.67
C PRO A 882 13.61 3.41 46.37
N ALA A 883 12.54 3.97 46.92
CA ALA A 883 12.21 5.40 46.94
C ALA A 883 12.74 6.14 48.20
N LYS A 884 13.11 7.44 48.06
CA LYS A 884 12.81 8.62 48.94
C LYS A 884 13.78 9.81 48.71
N PRO A 885 13.53 11.05 49.21
CA PRO A 885 12.32 11.88 49.18
C PRO A 885 12.58 13.37 48.79
N GLY A 886 11.61 14.01 48.13
CA GLY A 886 11.13 15.39 48.38
C GLY A 886 12.04 16.61 48.15
N GLU A 887 11.58 17.51 47.27
CA GLU A 887 11.56 18.94 47.59
C GLU A 887 10.38 19.63 46.88
N LYS A 888 9.56 20.34 47.66
CA LYS A 888 8.50 21.24 47.20
C LYS A 888 9.07 22.65 47.24
N ASP A 889 8.69 23.49 46.27
CA ASP A 889 8.23 24.84 46.61
C ASP A 889 7.21 25.39 45.58
N PRO A 890 6.29 26.30 45.97
CA PRO A 890 5.02 26.54 45.30
C PRO A 890 4.88 27.92 44.58
N ALA A 891 3.71 28.08 43.96
CA ALA A 891 3.03 29.30 43.48
C ALA A 891 3.39 29.76 42.04
N LYS A 892 2.46 30.23 41.19
CA LYS A 892 1.19 30.95 41.42
C LYS A 892 0.26 30.84 40.18
N PRO A 893 -1.08 30.98 40.32
CA PRO A 893 -2.05 30.82 39.23
C PRO A 893 -2.23 32.11 38.41
N GLY A 894 -2.43 31.95 37.10
CA GLY A 894 -2.90 33.00 36.20
C GLY A 894 -4.39 32.83 35.87
N GLU A 895 -5.16 33.87 36.15
CA GLU A 895 -6.59 34.04 35.86
C GLU A 895 -6.91 34.22 34.35
N LYS A 896 -8.08 33.68 33.95
CA LYS A 896 -9.14 34.21 33.03
C LYS A 896 -8.74 34.53 31.57
N ASP A 897 -9.50 34.20 30.53
CA ASP A 897 -10.96 34.17 30.34
C ASP A 897 -11.39 33.16 29.24
N PRO A 898 -12.68 32.74 29.20
CA PRO A 898 -13.21 31.80 28.22
C PRO A 898 -13.74 32.52 26.95
N ALA A 899 -13.36 32.04 25.77
CA ALA A 899 -14.01 32.42 24.51
C ALA A 899 -15.11 31.41 24.15
N LYS A 900 -16.35 31.92 24.06
CA LYS A 900 -17.57 31.22 23.63
C LYS A 900 -17.56 30.96 22.10
N PRO A 901 -18.19 29.88 21.60
CA PRO A 901 -17.97 29.36 20.25
C PRO A 901 -18.69 30.17 19.17
N GLY A 902 -18.00 30.37 18.05
CA GLY A 902 -18.58 30.87 16.81
C GLY A 902 -19.27 29.74 16.04
N ALA A 903 -20.58 29.84 15.92
CA ALA A 903 -21.39 29.02 15.03
C ALA A 903 -20.99 29.23 13.56
N LYS A 904 -20.80 28.14 12.82
CA LYS A 904 -20.97 28.11 11.37
C LYS A 904 -21.77 26.85 11.01
N ASP A 905 -22.89 27.07 10.34
CA ASP A 905 -23.72 26.03 9.73
C ASP A 905 -22.89 25.12 8.80
N PRO A 906 -23.07 23.79 8.85
CA PRO A 906 -22.48 22.90 7.87
C PRO A 906 -23.25 22.96 6.54
N ALA A 907 -22.52 23.17 5.46
CA ALA A 907 -23.03 23.00 4.10
C ALA A 907 -23.29 21.51 3.82
N LYS A 908 -24.47 21.25 3.26
CA LYS A 908 -25.00 19.95 2.85
C LYS A 908 -24.10 19.27 1.80
N PRO A 909 -23.66 18.01 2.01
CA PRO A 909 -22.99 17.22 0.97
C PRO A 909 -24.00 16.73 -0.07
N GLY A 910 -23.65 16.87 -1.35
CA GLY A 910 -24.43 16.36 -2.48
C GLY A 910 -24.36 14.84 -2.59
N GLU A 911 -25.50 14.25 -2.94
CA GLU A 911 -25.68 12.84 -3.29
C GLU A 911 -24.75 12.39 -4.42
N LYS A 912 -24.14 11.21 -4.25
CA LYS A 912 -23.90 10.26 -5.33
C LYS A 912 -24.21 8.85 -4.81
N ASP A 913 -25.13 8.19 -5.50
CA ASP A 913 -25.54 6.81 -5.24
C ASP A 913 -24.38 5.81 -5.40
N PRO A 914 -24.39 4.72 -4.62
CA PRO A 914 -23.37 3.67 -4.64
C PRO A 914 -23.66 2.61 -5.72
N ALA A 915 -22.59 2.08 -6.33
CA ALA A 915 -22.67 0.87 -7.14
C ALA A 915 -22.62 -0.38 -6.23
N GLU A 916 -23.53 -1.33 -6.50
CA GLU A 916 -23.69 -2.59 -5.78
C GLU A 916 -22.44 -3.50 -5.81
N PRO A 917 -22.19 -4.27 -4.73
CA PRO A 917 -21.13 -5.27 -4.66
C PRO A 917 -21.56 -6.62 -5.25
N GLY A 918 -20.72 -7.17 -6.12
CA GLY A 918 -20.84 -8.53 -6.64
C GLY A 918 -20.49 -9.58 -5.58
N VAL A 919 -21.49 -10.40 -5.26
CA VAL A 919 -21.47 -11.59 -4.41
C VAL A 919 -20.53 -12.67 -4.97
N LYS A 920 -19.58 -13.17 -4.16
CA LYS A 920 -19.17 -14.59 -4.16
C LYS A 920 -18.75 -15.02 -2.76
N ASP A 921 -19.52 -15.95 -2.22
CA ASP A 921 -19.31 -16.65 -0.95
C ASP A 921 -18.81 -18.10 -1.26
N PRO A 922 -18.48 -18.95 -0.28
CA PRO A 922 -17.11 -19.22 0.16
C PRO A 922 -16.66 -20.69 -0.09
N ALA A 923 -15.37 -20.97 0.08
CA ALA A 923 -14.87 -22.34 0.21
C ALA A 923 -13.95 -22.50 1.44
N LYS A 924 -14.42 -23.29 2.40
CA LYS A 924 -13.65 -23.91 3.49
C LYS A 924 -13.65 -25.42 3.22
N PRO A 925 -12.51 -26.14 3.29
CA PRO A 925 -12.17 -26.91 4.50
C PRO A 925 -10.65 -26.84 4.80
N GLY A 926 -10.18 -26.77 6.04
CA GLY A 926 -10.25 -27.86 7.01
C GLY A 926 -8.81 -28.17 7.49
N ALA A 927 -8.65 -28.33 8.80
CA ALA A 927 -7.40 -28.43 9.54
C ALA A 927 -6.47 -29.60 9.16
N LYS A 928 -5.15 -29.43 9.38
CA LYS A 928 -4.29 -30.29 10.23
C LYS A 928 -2.81 -29.91 10.09
N ASN A 929 -2.17 -29.68 11.25
CA ASN A 929 -0.74 -29.89 11.48
C ASN A 929 -0.65 -31.13 12.42
N PRO A 930 0.36 -32.01 12.35
CA PRO A 930 1.64 -31.70 13.03
C PRO A 930 2.94 -32.33 12.46
N ALA A 931 4.05 -31.66 12.80
CA ALA A 931 5.38 -32.15 13.26
C ALA A 931 6.34 -32.95 12.34
N LYS A 932 7.58 -32.39 12.22
CA LYS A 932 8.97 -32.93 12.41
C LYS A 932 9.23 -34.42 12.11
N THR A 933 10.35 -34.89 11.51
CA THR A 933 11.78 -34.51 11.55
C THR A 933 12.56 -35.43 10.57
N GLU A 934 13.71 -34.96 10.03
CA GLU A 934 14.99 -35.69 9.77
C GLU A 934 15.00 -36.99 8.93
N ASP A 935 16.01 -37.40 8.15
CA ASP A 935 17.31 -36.90 7.66
C ASP A 935 17.90 -38.03 6.74
N LYS A 936 18.96 -37.71 5.97
CA LYS A 936 19.94 -38.63 5.30
C LYS A 936 19.65 -39.29 3.93
N LYS A 937 20.12 -38.58 2.89
CA LYS A 937 21.26 -38.89 1.98
C LYS A 937 21.63 -40.38 1.71
N LYS A 938 21.52 -40.83 0.45
CA LYS A 938 22.54 -41.65 -0.26
C LYS A 938 22.28 -41.81 -1.79
N THR A 939 23.19 -41.22 -2.57
CA THR A 939 23.89 -41.74 -3.77
C THR A 939 23.13 -42.32 -4.99
N GLN A 940 23.36 -41.63 -6.13
CA GLN A 940 23.36 -42.04 -7.57
C GLN A 940 24.22 -43.30 -7.88
N PRO A 941 24.32 -43.86 -9.13
CA PRO A 941 24.07 -43.31 -10.50
C PRO A 941 23.32 -44.30 -11.47
N SER A 942 22.86 -43.99 -12.69
CA SER A 942 23.60 -43.63 -13.92
C SER A 942 22.65 -43.50 -15.13
N LYS A 943 22.89 -42.46 -15.98
CA LYS A 943 22.81 -42.39 -17.48
C LYS A 943 21.45 -42.74 -18.17
N VAL A 944 21.00 -42.11 -19.26
CA VAL A 944 21.68 -41.62 -20.48
C VAL A 944 20.77 -40.57 -21.19
N VAL A 945 21.43 -39.70 -21.98
CA VAL A 945 20.98 -39.00 -23.22
C VAL A 945 20.73 -37.50 -23.13
N ASN A 946 21.85 -36.77 -23.20
CA ASN A 946 22.18 -35.68 -24.14
C ASN A 946 21.04 -35.05 -24.97
N ASN A 947 20.97 -33.71 -24.91
CA ASN A 947 21.30 -32.91 -26.09
C ASN A 947 22.18 -31.73 -25.66
N LYS A 948 23.36 -31.63 -26.28
CA LYS A 948 24.34 -30.58 -26.13
C LYS A 948 24.58 -29.97 -27.50
N ALA A 949 24.43 -28.66 -27.61
CA ALA A 949 25.29 -27.81 -28.43
C ALA A 949 25.39 -26.47 -27.65
N ASN A 950 26.51 -26.15 -26.99
CA ASN A 950 27.81 -25.71 -27.51
C ASN A 950 27.68 -24.37 -28.29
N ASN A 951 28.52 -23.35 -28.11
CA ASN A 951 29.69 -23.11 -27.26
C ASN A 951 30.09 -21.63 -27.51
N VAL A 952 30.31 -20.82 -26.47
CA VAL A 952 31.58 -20.14 -26.04
C VAL A 952 32.09 -19.03 -26.94
N GLN A 953 33.01 -18.13 -26.58
CA GLN A 953 33.75 -17.72 -25.37
C GLN A 953 34.38 -16.40 -25.81
N THR A 954 34.42 -15.38 -24.95
CA THR A 954 35.54 -14.43 -24.78
C THR A 954 35.07 -13.45 -23.69
N GLY A 955 35.74 -13.22 -22.57
CA GLY A 955 37.16 -13.36 -22.34
C GLY A 955 37.83 -11.99 -22.32
N VAL A 956 37.53 -11.25 -21.25
CA VAL A 956 38.40 -10.32 -20.51
C VAL A 956 38.84 -9.01 -21.19
N ALA A 957 38.67 -7.94 -20.40
CA ALA A 957 39.59 -6.83 -20.17
C ALA A 957 39.02 -5.44 -20.47
N GLY A 958 39.23 -4.58 -19.48
CA GLY A 958 39.13 -3.14 -19.58
C GLY A 958 37.91 -2.59 -18.88
N LEU A 959 37.97 -1.57 -18.05
CA LEU A 959 39.05 -0.74 -17.52
C LEU A 959 38.28 0.41 -16.84
N THR A 960 38.93 1.11 -15.92
CA THR A 960 38.45 2.35 -15.29
C THR A 960 37.30 2.13 -14.30
N GLY A 961 37.46 2.46 -13.03
CA GLY A 961 38.13 3.65 -12.52
C GLY A 961 37.11 4.25 -11.56
N VAL A 962 37.16 3.89 -10.28
CA VAL A 962 38.00 4.60 -9.29
C VAL A 962 37.59 6.06 -9.27
N VAL A 963 37.02 6.49 -8.16
CA VAL A 963 37.49 7.58 -7.31
C VAL A 963 36.37 7.76 -6.27
N ALA A 964 36.56 7.28 -5.04
CA ALA A 964 37.48 7.82 -4.04
C ALA A 964 36.88 9.06 -3.36
N THR A 965 36.80 8.94 -2.03
CA THR A 965 37.53 9.81 -1.10
C THR A 965 37.44 11.30 -1.39
N LEU A 966 36.98 12.09 -0.42
CA LEU A 966 37.92 12.92 0.34
C LEU A 966 37.19 13.79 1.37
N ALA A 967 37.51 13.46 2.62
CA ALA A 967 38.19 14.34 3.55
C ALA A 967 37.70 15.80 3.64
N ALA A 968 37.10 16.09 4.79
CA ALA A 968 37.39 17.32 5.49
C ALA A 968 38.42 17.00 6.59
N SER A 969 39.67 17.42 6.40
CA SER A 969 40.60 17.66 7.50
C SER A 969 40.90 19.16 7.57
N ALA A 970 40.44 19.73 8.68
CA ALA A 970 41.10 20.68 9.55
C ALA A 970 41.64 22.01 8.97
N VAL A 971 41.25 23.12 9.61
CA VAL A 971 42.05 23.83 10.63
C VAL A 971 41.45 25.24 10.84
N ALA A 972 41.06 25.56 12.08
CA ALA A 972 41.48 26.75 12.84
C ALA A 972 40.41 27.32 13.80
N LEU A 973 40.69 27.14 15.09
CA LEU A 973 40.74 28.17 16.14
C LEU A 973 39.44 28.94 16.50
N PHE A 974 38.96 28.73 17.73
CA PHE A 974 39.23 29.69 18.82
C PHE A 974 38.71 29.19 20.19
N LYS A 975 39.56 29.19 21.22
CA LYS A 975 39.15 29.25 22.63
C LYS A 975 39.87 30.45 23.28
N SER A 976 39.08 31.46 23.65
CA SER A 976 39.12 32.29 24.88
C SER A 976 40.46 32.66 25.59
N LYS A 977 40.59 33.98 25.82
CA LYS A 977 41.15 34.73 27.01
C LYS A 977 42.67 34.89 27.21
N ARG A 978 43.11 36.17 27.19
CA ARG A 978 43.65 36.91 28.37
C ARG A 978 43.97 38.39 28.05
N LYS A 979 43.64 39.24 29.04
CA LYS A 979 43.87 40.68 29.22
C LYS A 979 42.93 41.64 28.51
#